data_AF-A0A1L9NKX3-F1
#
_entry.id   AF-A0A1L9NKX3-F1
#
_cell.length_a   1.000
_cell.length_b   1.000
_cell.length_c   1.000
_cell.angle_alpha   90.00
_cell.angle_beta   90.00
_cell.angle_gamma   90.00
#
_symmetry.space_group_name_H-M   'P 1'
#
loop_
_entity.id
_entity.type
_entity.pdbx_description
1 polymer ?
#
loop_
_entity_poly.entity_id
_entity_poly.type
_entity_poly.pdbx_seq_one_letter_code
_entity_poly.pdbx_strand_id
1 'polypeptide(L)'
;MPFEKPTIAVTGATGGQGGSVIDALLESGRYQIRAVLRNLTPAKIQPLRDRGVEIVHGDLDDEASLGAHAIFAVTDFFEPFMKYGPQEAEKRELAQAKNLAKAAAETSGLSHYIWSTLPSSATLSQGKYHTPHFESKASVDEYILKQFPDLAAKTTFLWVAYYASNLTFPLFTPSLLKTSGKYAWVQPVGSSTPITTIGDHRKNVGIFVEAVLRQPALTRGRYVHAEVETLTNGELLERWGKVTGRSTSYIPSTLEAYNQLFPAWGLEMGVMLRLWEAVGEASWSKPGVMLLRKDDLGIDTAQLTGLDTAFAQCPFAIASTSKMTPLQQPFTSPSLTLNHRVVLAPMTRMRSSDSTAIPNASAATYYAERTTPGSLLISEGTVIHPRGKGFPNTPGLWTHEQALAWKPITDAVHERGGIFFVQLWHVGRVTVPSQIGGLAPLSSTSAHLPGMHVLFGDKNGTEPYVESHAMTGKDIKEVVDAFAHAARLAVGIAGFDGVEIHGANGYLLDSFVHDNINTRNDEYGGPAIEARLKFPLEVVDAVTEAIGNNRTAIRLAPYHVLQETHDSDRLATFSAFSMSLEERKLAYVHVVEPRYDRLSNEGAFSGSINRENSAESISSALSVSIWPFRRLLKNTPLIGAGGYDAESANEAIAEGRIDLAAFGRYFTSNPDLPERLFRGLPLSRYHRPTFYTSGLEGYLGWPRWDNSLTGKEEVAKLYLKP
;
A
#
# COMPACT_ATOMS: atom_id res chain seq x y z
N MET A 1 41.58 36.52 -14.32
CA MET A 1 40.79 35.91 -13.23
C MET A 1 39.53 35.33 -13.86
N PRO A 2 39.09 34.10 -13.53
CA PRO A 2 37.79 33.63 -14.00
C PRO A 2 36.72 34.61 -13.49
N PHE A 3 35.82 35.05 -14.38
CA PHE A 3 34.68 35.90 -14.00
C PHE A 3 33.85 35.13 -12.96
N GLU A 4 33.73 35.68 -11.76
CA GLU A 4 32.92 35.10 -10.69
C GLU A 4 31.45 35.12 -11.12
N LYS A 5 30.78 33.95 -11.07
CA LYS A 5 29.38 33.84 -11.50
C LYS A 5 28.49 34.61 -10.52
N PRO A 6 27.49 35.38 -10.99
CA PRO A 6 26.55 36.04 -10.10
C PRO A 6 25.79 35.03 -9.25
N THR A 7 25.75 35.25 -7.94
CA THR A 7 25.05 34.39 -6.98
C THR A 7 23.55 34.67 -6.99
N ILE A 8 22.73 33.63 -7.10
CA ILE A 8 21.28 33.68 -7.00
C ILE A 8 20.85 32.96 -5.73
N ALA A 9 20.22 33.69 -4.81
CA ALA A 9 19.62 33.10 -3.62
C ALA A 9 18.20 32.60 -3.92
N VAL A 10 17.88 31.40 -3.48
CA VAL A 10 16.58 30.74 -3.70
C VAL A 10 15.98 30.38 -2.35
N THR A 11 14.85 31.00 -1.99
CA THR A 11 14.04 30.56 -0.84
C THR A 11 13.12 29.41 -1.26
N GLY A 12 12.69 28.59 -0.29
CA GLY A 12 11.83 27.44 -0.60
C GLY A 12 12.53 26.40 -1.49
N ALA A 13 13.86 26.30 -1.43
CA ALA A 13 14.70 25.48 -2.30
C ALA A 13 14.36 23.98 -2.33
N THR A 14 13.70 23.45 -1.29
CA THR A 14 13.23 22.05 -1.26
C THR A 14 11.77 21.88 -1.72
N GLY A 15 11.07 22.97 -2.03
CA GLY A 15 9.71 22.98 -2.55
C GLY A 15 9.68 22.90 -4.09
N GLY A 16 8.50 22.67 -4.66
CA GLY A 16 8.35 22.46 -6.11
C GLY A 16 8.86 23.63 -6.96
N GLN A 17 8.52 24.86 -6.59
CA GLN A 17 9.00 26.05 -7.30
C GLN A 17 10.50 26.28 -7.12
N GLY A 18 11.00 26.31 -5.87
CA GLY A 18 12.41 26.57 -5.57
C GLY A 18 13.33 25.51 -6.17
N GLY A 19 12.95 24.23 -6.09
CA GLY A 19 13.68 23.13 -6.74
C GLY A 19 13.73 23.31 -8.26
N SER A 20 12.61 23.68 -8.89
CA SER A 20 12.55 23.98 -10.31
C SER A 20 13.52 25.09 -10.73
N VAL A 21 13.59 26.17 -9.95
CA VAL A 21 14.51 27.28 -10.18
C VAL A 21 15.96 26.81 -10.07
N ILE A 22 16.30 26.05 -9.03
CA ILE A 22 17.65 25.50 -8.87
C ILE A 22 18.03 24.64 -10.07
N ASP A 23 17.14 23.77 -10.53
CA ASP A 23 17.38 22.87 -11.65
C ASP A 23 17.70 23.66 -12.94
N ALA A 24 16.84 24.62 -13.29
CA ALA A 24 17.03 25.43 -14.50
C ALA A 24 18.29 26.30 -14.44
N LEU A 25 18.60 26.89 -13.28
CA LEU A 25 19.79 27.73 -13.13
C LEU A 25 21.08 26.91 -13.16
N LEU A 26 21.09 25.70 -12.60
CA LEU A 26 22.22 24.78 -12.72
C LEU A 26 22.44 24.35 -14.17
N GLU A 27 21.36 23.99 -14.88
CA GLU A 27 21.41 23.59 -16.28
C GLU A 27 21.93 24.71 -17.19
N SER A 28 21.58 25.97 -16.89
CA SER A 28 22.10 27.12 -17.62
C SER A 28 23.63 27.28 -17.51
N GLY A 29 24.22 26.83 -16.40
CA GLY A 29 25.63 27.01 -16.06
C GLY A 29 26.07 28.46 -15.80
N ARG A 30 25.16 29.45 -15.79
CA ARG A 30 25.49 30.89 -15.73
C ARG A 30 25.65 31.46 -14.33
N TYR A 31 25.10 30.78 -13.33
CA TYR A 31 24.92 31.32 -11.99
C TYR A 31 25.59 30.44 -10.93
N GLN A 32 26.01 31.06 -9.83
CA GLN A 32 26.23 30.36 -8.57
C GLN A 32 24.90 30.35 -7.82
N ILE A 33 24.57 29.26 -7.13
CA ILE A 33 23.26 29.12 -6.47
C ILE A 33 23.46 28.96 -4.98
N ARG A 34 22.64 29.70 -4.23
CA ARG A 34 22.54 29.62 -2.78
C ARG A 34 21.13 29.25 -2.37
N ALA A 35 20.96 28.11 -1.72
CA ALA A 35 19.69 27.69 -1.14
C ALA A 35 19.59 28.21 0.30
N VAL A 36 18.52 28.97 0.58
CA VAL A 36 18.20 29.48 1.92
C VAL A 36 17.21 28.52 2.57
N LEU A 37 17.63 27.82 3.64
CA LEU A 37 16.87 26.77 4.29
C LEU A 37 16.66 27.05 5.78
N ARG A 38 15.40 26.92 6.23
CA ARG A 38 14.99 27.00 7.65
C ARG A 38 15.40 25.77 8.47
N ASN A 39 15.55 24.61 7.83
CA ASN A 39 15.85 23.33 8.51
C ASN A 39 16.94 22.57 7.75
N LEU A 40 18.07 22.31 8.43
CA LEU A 40 19.29 21.73 7.86
C LEU A 40 19.45 20.22 8.14
N THR A 41 18.42 19.42 7.92
CA THR A 41 18.57 17.97 8.04
C THR A 41 19.42 17.40 6.88
N PRO A 42 20.23 16.35 7.11
CA PRO A 42 21.03 15.70 6.06
C PRO A 42 20.21 15.34 4.81
N ALA A 43 18.98 14.83 5.00
CA ALA A 43 18.08 14.45 3.92
C ALA A 43 17.66 15.62 2.99
N LYS A 44 17.62 16.86 3.51
CA LYS A 44 17.29 18.06 2.73
C LYS A 44 18.51 18.72 2.10
N ILE A 45 19.65 18.70 2.80
CA ILE A 45 20.84 19.45 2.37
C ILE A 45 21.77 18.66 1.44
N GLN A 46 21.88 17.33 1.62
CA GLN A 46 22.85 16.54 0.87
C GLN A 46 22.57 16.53 -0.63
N PRO A 47 21.31 16.33 -1.11
CA PRO A 47 21.02 16.33 -2.54
C PRO A 47 21.34 17.67 -3.23
N LEU A 48 21.26 18.79 -2.51
CA LEU A 48 21.59 20.12 -3.02
C LEU A 48 23.11 20.33 -3.05
N ARG A 49 23.84 19.92 -2.00
CA ARG A 49 25.30 20.00 -1.94
C ARG A 49 25.99 19.19 -3.02
N ASP A 50 25.50 17.98 -3.27
CA ASP A 50 26.05 17.07 -4.29
C ASP A 50 25.97 17.68 -5.70
N ARG A 51 25.09 18.67 -5.89
CA ARG A 51 24.87 19.40 -7.14
C ARG A 51 25.58 20.76 -7.18
N GLY A 52 26.42 21.06 -6.19
CA GLY A 52 27.19 22.31 -6.11
C GLY A 52 26.41 23.52 -5.62
N VAL A 53 25.26 23.32 -4.96
CA VAL A 53 24.46 24.41 -4.38
C VAL A 53 25.02 24.77 -3.00
N GLU A 54 25.30 26.07 -2.80
CA GLU A 54 25.69 26.61 -1.50
C GLU A 54 24.49 26.56 -0.55
N ILE A 55 24.68 26.07 0.68
CA ILE A 55 23.61 25.98 1.67
C ILE A 55 23.83 27.03 2.74
N VAL A 56 22.84 27.90 2.92
CA VAL A 56 22.83 28.90 3.99
C VAL A 56 21.64 28.63 4.91
N HIS A 57 21.92 28.58 6.21
CA HIS A 57 20.87 28.62 7.21
C HIS A 57 20.25 30.00 7.21
N GLY A 58 18.93 30.08 7.01
CA GLY A 58 18.22 31.33 7.13
C GLY A 58 16.79 31.05 7.56
N ASP A 59 16.38 31.68 8.66
CA ASP A 59 14.96 31.98 8.83
C ASP A 59 14.62 33.12 7.87
N LEU A 60 13.36 33.22 7.42
CA LEU A 60 12.94 34.28 6.49
C LEU A 60 13.06 35.70 7.08
N ASP A 61 13.55 35.79 8.33
CA ASP A 61 13.76 36.97 9.14
C ASP A 61 15.26 37.34 9.31
N ASP A 62 16.22 36.58 8.75
CA ASP A 62 17.67 36.80 8.91
C ASP A 62 18.32 37.48 7.68
N GLU A 63 18.62 38.78 7.82
CA GLU A 63 19.23 39.67 6.82
C GLU A 63 20.58 39.16 6.28
N ALA A 64 21.39 38.47 7.11
CA ALA A 64 22.72 38.02 6.71
C ALA A 64 22.69 36.87 5.67
N SER A 65 21.56 36.18 5.55
CA SER A 65 21.40 34.98 4.72
C SER A 65 21.13 35.27 3.23
N LEU A 66 20.76 36.50 2.87
CA LEU A 66 20.28 36.88 1.52
C LEU A 66 21.28 37.63 0.64
N GLY A 67 22.53 37.83 1.07
CA GLY A 67 23.57 38.51 0.29
C GLY A 67 23.84 37.85 -1.08
N ALA A 68 23.17 38.33 -2.13
CA ALA A 68 23.18 37.75 -3.46
C ALA A 68 22.94 38.80 -4.56
N HIS A 69 23.33 38.48 -5.80
CA HIS A 69 23.12 39.33 -6.97
C HIS A 69 21.64 39.41 -7.39
N ALA A 70 20.90 38.30 -7.23
CA ALA A 70 19.45 38.24 -7.33
C ALA A 70 18.87 37.26 -6.33
N ILE A 71 17.57 37.42 -6.01
CA ILE A 71 16.84 36.54 -5.09
C ILE A 71 15.56 36.06 -5.79
N PHE A 72 15.32 34.75 -5.78
CA PHE A 72 14.01 34.16 -6.01
C PHE A 72 13.34 33.88 -4.67
N ALA A 73 12.20 34.52 -4.43
CA ALA A 73 11.47 34.46 -3.18
C ALA A 73 10.08 33.85 -3.36
N VAL A 74 9.78 32.84 -2.55
CA VAL A 74 8.48 32.16 -2.45
C VAL A 74 8.15 31.84 -0.99
N THR A 75 6.86 31.89 -0.66
CA THR A 75 6.30 31.50 0.65
C THR A 75 5.29 30.37 0.50
N ASP A 76 5.08 29.62 1.59
CA ASP A 76 4.18 28.46 1.66
C ASP A 76 2.97 28.78 2.56
N PHE A 77 1.81 28.98 1.94
CA PHE A 77 0.53 29.14 2.62
C PHE A 77 -0.01 27.81 3.20
N PHE A 78 0.25 26.69 2.52
CA PHE A 78 -0.45 25.44 2.78
C PHE A 78 0.07 24.71 4.03
N GLU A 79 1.37 24.84 4.32
CA GLU A 79 1.96 24.34 5.57
C GLU A 79 1.26 24.92 6.82
N PRO A 80 1.15 26.25 7.01
CA PRO A 80 0.41 26.82 8.14
C PRO A 80 -1.11 26.66 8.02
N PHE A 81 -1.69 26.63 6.82
CA PHE A 81 -3.13 26.37 6.62
C PHE A 81 -3.55 25.04 7.25
N MET A 82 -2.78 23.99 7.03
CA MET A 82 -3.06 22.66 7.60
C MET A 82 -3.06 22.63 9.12
N LYS A 83 -2.29 23.53 9.74
CA LYS A 83 -2.10 23.54 11.20
C LYS A 83 -3.00 24.53 11.92
N TYR A 84 -3.32 25.67 11.29
CA TYR A 84 -3.95 26.81 11.95
C TYR A 84 -5.20 27.34 11.24
N GLY A 85 -5.52 26.82 10.05
CA GLY A 85 -6.63 27.31 9.22
C GLY A 85 -6.28 28.56 8.41
N PRO A 86 -7.21 29.01 7.53
CA PRO A 86 -6.92 30.00 6.48
C PRO A 86 -6.55 31.39 6.99
N GLN A 87 -7.26 31.90 8.00
CA GLN A 87 -7.04 33.25 8.52
C GLN A 87 -5.66 33.41 9.18
N GLU A 88 -5.25 32.42 9.98
CA GLU A 88 -3.93 32.43 10.62
C GLU A 88 -2.81 32.11 9.63
N ALA A 89 -3.07 31.26 8.64
CA ALA A 89 -2.13 31.02 7.54
C ALA A 89 -1.87 32.29 6.72
N GLU A 90 -2.92 33.03 6.35
CA GLU A 90 -2.82 34.30 5.63
C GLU A 90 -1.96 35.31 6.39
N LYS A 91 -2.24 35.50 7.69
CA LYS A 91 -1.46 36.43 8.54
C LYS A 91 0.01 36.03 8.63
N ARG A 92 0.30 34.73 8.85
CA ARG A 92 1.66 34.21 9.00
C ARG A 92 2.44 34.33 7.70
N GLU A 93 1.82 33.95 6.58
CA GLU A 93 2.44 34.05 5.27
C GLU A 93 2.71 35.50 4.91
N LEU A 94 1.74 36.40 5.14
CA LEU A 94 1.90 37.83 4.88
C LEU A 94 3.06 38.42 5.70
N ALA A 95 3.21 38.04 6.97
CA ALA A 95 4.33 38.46 7.80
C ALA A 95 5.67 37.98 7.24
N GLN A 96 5.78 36.69 6.92
CA GLN A 96 7.00 36.11 6.32
C GLN A 96 7.37 36.77 4.99
N ALA A 97 6.39 36.99 4.13
CA ALA A 97 6.60 37.62 2.84
C ALA A 97 7.05 39.09 2.95
N LYS A 98 6.51 39.83 3.93
CA LYS A 98 6.98 41.20 4.23
C LYS A 98 8.41 41.22 4.76
N ASN A 99 8.77 40.26 5.59
CA ASN A 99 10.12 40.13 6.12
C ASN A 99 11.12 39.82 5.00
N LEU A 100 10.78 38.91 4.08
CA LEU A 100 11.57 38.66 2.87
C LEU A 100 11.76 39.92 2.01
N ALA A 101 10.68 40.68 1.78
CA ALA A 101 10.76 41.92 1.03
C ALA A 101 11.66 42.96 1.71
N LYS A 102 11.55 43.10 3.04
CA LYS A 102 12.40 44.00 3.83
C LYS A 102 13.88 43.59 3.72
N ALA A 103 14.18 42.32 3.95
CA ALA A 103 15.55 41.82 3.89
C ALA A 103 16.14 41.93 2.47
N ALA A 104 15.32 41.73 1.42
CA ALA A 104 15.72 41.97 0.04
C ALA A 104 16.02 43.46 -0.23
N ALA A 105 15.22 44.39 0.31
CA ALA A 105 15.47 45.83 0.17
C ALA A 105 16.79 46.27 0.83
N GLU A 106 17.16 45.61 1.94
CA GLU A 106 18.39 45.88 2.70
C GLU A 106 19.62 45.15 2.14
N THR A 107 19.43 44.21 1.20
CA THR A 107 20.52 43.44 0.60
C THR A 107 21.38 44.31 -0.33
N SER A 108 22.61 44.61 0.13
CA SER A 108 23.60 45.36 -0.65
C SER A 108 23.96 44.63 -1.95
N GLY A 109 23.96 45.36 -3.06
CA GLY A 109 24.31 44.81 -4.38
C GLY A 109 23.19 44.01 -5.06
N LEU A 110 22.00 43.91 -4.45
CA LEU A 110 20.84 43.25 -5.08
C LEU A 110 20.44 43.98 -6.36
N SER A 111 20.50 43.26 -7.47
CA SER A 111 20.17 43.78 -8.80
C SER A 111 18.77 43.39 -9.25
N HIS A 112 18.24 42.25 -8.79
CA HIS A 112 16.94 41.72 -9.22
C HIS A 112 16.27 40.94 -8.09
N TYR A 113 15.01 41.24 -7.80
CA TYR A 113 14.17 40.48 -6.88
C TYR A 113 13.04 39.80 -7.67
N ILE A 114 12.86 38.50 -7.55
CA ILE A 114 11.78 37.77 -8.22
C ILE A 114 10.84 37.25 -7.14
N TRP A 115 9.65 37.84 -7.07
CA TRP A 115 8.65 37.53 -6.06
C TRP A 115 7.56 36.64 -6.66
N SER A 116 7.47 35.39 -6.19
CA SER A 116 6.39 34.47 -6.57
C SER A 116 5.09 34.89 -5.89
N THR A 117 4.15 35.41 -6.68
CA THR A 117 2.91 36.02 -6.19
C THR A 117 1.69 35.58 -6.99
N LEU A 118 0.52 36.11 -6.65
CA LEU A 118 -0.78 35.84 -7.28
C LEU A 118 -1.57 37.14 -7.41
N PRO A 119 -2.54 37.24 -8.35
CA PRO A 119 -3.44 38.40 -8.42
C PRO A 119 -4.35 38.49 -7.17
N SER A 120 -4.81 39.70 -6.81
CA SER A 120 -5.80 39.86 -5.74
C SER A 120 -7.17 39.38 -6.21
N SER A 121 -7.68 38.32 -5.58
CA SER A 121 -9.05 37.84 -5.75
C SER A 121 -10.10 38.88 -5.37
N ALA A 122 -9.84 39.68 -4.31
CA ALA A 122 -10.74 40.75 -3.90
C ALA A 122 -10.82 41.87 -4.95
N THR A 123 -9.68 42.26 -5.52
CA THR A 123 -9.66 43.27 -6.59
C THR A 123 -10.35 42.77 -7.85
N LEU A 124 -10.05 41.54 -8.29
CA LEU A 124 -10.64 40.91 -9.47
C LEU A 124 -12.17 40.78 -9.36
N SER A 125 -12.66 40.48 -8.16
CA SER A 125 -14.08 40.22 -7.91
C SER A 125 -14.85 41.42 -7.36
N GLN A 126 -14.24 42.61 -7.29
CA GLN A 126 -14.82 43.80 -6.67
C GLN A 126 -15.31 43.54 -5.23
N GLY A 127 -14.52 42.78 -4.46
CA GLY A 127 -14.76 42.41 -3.06
C GLY A 127 -15.70 41.22 -2.86
N LYS A 128 -16.21 40.58 -3.92
CA LYS A 128 -17.14 39.46 -3.82
C LYS A 128 -16.49 38.17 -3.30
N TYR A 129 -15.24 37.92 -3.66
CA TYR A 129 -14.48 36.74 -3.25
C TYR A 129 -13.21 37.15 -2.55
N HIS A 130 -12.92 36.51 -1.41
CA HIS A 130 -11.66 36.62 -0.67
C HIS A 130 -11.04 35.23 -0.62
N THR A 131 -9.94 35.04 -1.34
CA THR A 131 -9.16 33.80 -1.37
C THR A 131 -7.86 34.05 -0.59
N PRO A 132 -7.76 33.61 0.68
CA PRO A 132 -6.64 33.91 1.58
C PRO A 132 -5.25 33.72 0.97
N HIS A 133 -5.00 32.61 0.26
CA HIS A 133 -3.70 32.34 -0.36
C HIS A 133 -3.38 33.20 -1.59
N PHE A 134 -4.37 33.90 -2.16
CA PHE A 134 -4.18 34.93 -3.18
C PHE A 134 -3.92 36.29 -2.52
N GLU A 135 -4.71 36.64 -1.50
CA GLU A 135 -4.64 37.94 -0.84
C GLU A 135 -3.35 38.16 -0.07
N SER A 136 -2.83 37.13 0.63
CA SER A 136 -1.54 37.21 1.31
C SER A 136 -0.42 37.62 0.35
N LYS A 137 -0.40 37.04 -0.85
CA LYS A 137 0.62 37.29 -1.89
C LYS A 137 0.42 38.64 -2.57
N ALA A 138 -0.80 38.93 -3.02
CA ALA A 138 -1.11 40.20 -3.67
C ALA A 138 -0.90 41.41 -2.76
N SER A 139 -1.15 41.27 -1.46
CA SER A 139 -0.89 42.32 -0.46
C SER A 139 0.60 42.65 -0.33
N VAL A 140 1.49 41.68 -0.58
CA VAL A 140 2.94 41.88 -0.55
C VAL A 140 3.40 42.65 -1.78
N ASP A 141 2.76 42.46 -2.93
CA ASP A 141 3.03 43.27 -4.11
C ASP A 141 2.82 44.76 -3.80
N GLU A 142 1.66 45.09 -3.23
CA GLU A 142 1.31 46.46 -2.83
C GLU A 142 2.23 47.00 -1.73
N TYR A 143 2.68 46.14 -0.83
CA TYR A 143 3.65 46.51 0.20
C TYR A 143 5.01 46.87 -0.41
N ILE A 144 5.54 46.05 -1.33
CA ILE A 144 6.80 46.33 -2.05
C ILE A 144 6.68 47.63 -2.84
N LEU A 145 5.61 47.78 -3.63
CA LEU A 145 5.37 48.96 -4.48
C LEU A 145 5.32 50.27 -3.66
N LYS A 146 4.73 50.25 -2.46
CA LYS A 146 4.52 51.45 -1.62
C LYS A 146 5.68 51.74 -0.69
N GLN A 147 6.25 50.71 -0.06
CA GLN A 147 7.23 50.89 1.02
C GLN A 147 8.68 50.83 0.53
N PHE A 148 8.93 50.15 -0.59
CA PHE A 148 10.28 49.97 -1.14
C PHE A 148 10.34 50.28 -2.64
N PRO A 149 10.16 51.54 -3.08
CA PRO A 149 10.16 51.90 -4.51
C PRO A 149 11.42 51.45 -5.26
N ASP A 150 12.59 51.50 -4.61
CA ASP A 150 13.86 51.04 -5.21
C ASP A 150 13.91 49.52 -5.39
N LEU A 151 13.35 48.76 -4.45
CA LEU A 151 13.19 47.31 -4.61
C LEU A 151 12.15 47.00 -5.68
N ALA A 152 11.03 47.72 -5.69
CA ALA A 152 9.95 47.56 -6.67
C ALA A 152 10.47 47.75 -8.10
N ALA A 153 11.32 48.77 -8.33
CA ALA A 153 11.97 49.01 -9.63
C ALA A 153 12.89 47.85 -10.08
N LYS A 154 13.33 46.99 -9.15
CA LYS A 154 14.13 45.78 -9.41
C LYS A 154 13.32 44.50 -9.32
N THR A 155 12.02 44.58 -9.01
CA THR A 155 11.18 43.42 -8.73
C THR A 155 10.48 42.92 -9.99
N THR A 156 10.55 41.61 -10.24
CA THR A 156 9.61 40.93 -11.14
C THR A 156 8.57 40.23 -10.29
N PHE A 157 7.31 40.60 -10.47
CA PHE A 157 6.17 39.97 -9.83
C PHE A 157 5.76 38.76 -10.69
N LEU A 158 6.15 37.56 -10.25
CA LEU A 158 5.95 36.32 -11.00
C LEU A 158 4.65 35.65 -10.56
N TRP A 159 3.62 35.74 -11.39
CA TRP A 159 2.38 34.99 -11.20
C TRP A 159 2.52 33.58 -11.72
N VAL A 160 2.44 32.60 -10.83
CA VAL A 160 2.54 31.18 -11.20
C VAL A 160 1.14 30.57 -11.29
N ALA A 161 0.77 30.13 -12.50
CA ALA A 161 -0.53 29.55 -12.79
C ALA A 161 -0.78 28.18 -12.10
N TYR A 162 -2.00 27.63 -12.23
CA TYR A 162 -2.41 26.39 -11.54
C TYR A 162 -1.51 25.19 -11.83
N TYR A 163 -1.24 24.34 -10.83
CA TYR A 163 -0.26 23.24 -10.97
C TYR A 163 -0.95 21.95 -11.40
N ALA A 164 -0.36 21.22 -12.35
CA ALA A 164 -0.85 19.91 -12.74
C ALA A 164 -0.92 18.93 -11.55
N SER A 165 0.05 19.01 -10.64
CA SER A 165 0.11 18.21 -9.41
C SER A 165 -1.04 18.50 -8.44
N ASN A 166 -1.82 19.57 -8.63
CA ASN A 166 -2.97 19.82 -7.76
C ASN A 166 -4.00 18.68 -7.86
N LEU A 167 -4.10 18.00 -9.01
CA LEU A 167 -4.95 16.80 -9.17
C LEU A 167 -4.46 15.58 -8.36
N THR A 168 -3.38 15.68 -7.57
CA THR A 168 -3.01 14.65 -6.59
C THR A 168 -3.65 14.86 -5.22
N PHE A 169 -4.22 16.03 -4.96
CA PHE A 169 -4.91 16.29 -3.70
C PHE A 169 -6.34 15.74 -3.78
N PRO A 170 -6.87 15.08 -2.73
CA PRO A 170 -8.17 14.41 -2.78
C PRO A 170 -9.33 15.27 -3.29
N LEU A 171 -9.37 16.56 -2.94
CA LEU A 171 -10.43 17.48 -3.37
C LEU A 171 -10.43 17.79 -4.88
N PHE A 172 -9.29 17.61 -5.53
CA PHE A 172 -9.08 17.85 -6.95
C PHE A 172 -8.91 16.54 -7.73
N THR A 173 -8.79 15.39 -7.07
CA THR A 173 -8.59 14.10 -7.75
C THR A 173 -9.95 13.52 -8.16
N PRO A 174 -10.17 13.18 -9.45
CA PRO A 174 -11.35 12.43 -9.85
C PRO A 174 -11.44 11.11 -9.08
N SER A 175 -12.59 10.82 -8.48
CA SER A 175 -12.82 9.69 -7.57
C SER A 175 -13.73 8.64 -8.21
N LEU A 176 -13.40 7.35 -8.05
CA LEU A 176 -14.19 6.27 -8.64
C LEU A 176 -15.58 6.16 -8.00
N LEU A 177 -16.63 6.43 -8.77
CA LEU A 177 -18.00 6.05 -8.40
C LEU A 177 -18.23 4.60 -8.78
N LYS A 178 -18.13 3.71 -7.78
CA LYS A 178 -18.27 2.26 -7.96
C LYS A 178 -19.55 1.85 -8.68
N THR A 179 -20.64 2.60 -8.49
CA THR A 179 -21.94 2.34 -9.11
C THR A 179 -21.96 2.56 -10.63
N SER A 180 -21.13 3.47 -11.17
CA SER A 180 -21.07 3.77 -12.60
C SER A 180 -19.79 3.25 -13.27
N GLY A 181 -18.78 2.90 -12.48
CA GLY A 181 -17.44 2.57 -12.97
C GLY A 181 -16.69 3.76 -13.58
N LYS A 182 -17.21 4.98 -13.40
CA LYS A 182 -16.57 6.22 -13.87
C LYS A 182 -15.88 6.94 -12.73
N TYR A 183 -14.78 7.60 -13.05
CA TYR A 183 -14.12 8.54 -12.15
C TYR A 183 -14.87 9.87 -12.19
N ALA A 184 -15.63 10.16 -11.15
CA ALA A 184 -16.35 11.39 -11.01
C ALA A 184 -15.46 12.49 -10.46
N TRP A 185 -15.53 13.67 -11.07
CA TRP A 185 -14.89 14.85 -10.54
C TRP A 185 -15.95 15.84 -10.10
N VAL A 186 -16.13 15.93 -8.78
CA VAL A 186 -17.08 16.84 -8.16
C VAL A 186 -16.39 18.18 -7.96
N GLN A 187 -16.96 19.26 -8.51
CA GLN A 187 -16.38 20.61 -8.43
C GLN A 187 -17.49 21.66 -8.21
N PRO A 188 -17.24 22.74 -7.46
CA PRO A 188 -18.25 23.75 -7.12
C PRO A 188 -18.56 24.75 -8.27
N VAL A 189 -18.17 24.41 -9.49
CA VAL A 189 -18.25 25.26 -10.70
C VAL A 189 -18.59 24.42 -11.93
N GLY A 190 -19.08 25.08 -12.97
CA GLY A 190 -19.38 24.45 -14.26
C GLY A 190 -18.15 23.87 -14.95
N SER A 191 -18.36 22.89 -15.83
CA SER A 191 -17.27 22.30 -16.63
C SER A 191 -16.65 23.29 -17.60
N SER A 192 -17.33 24.40 -17.94
CA SER A 192 -16.82 25.45 -18.81
C SER A 192 -15.94 26.48 -18.09
N THR A 193 -15.74 26.37 -16.78
CA THR A 193 -14.89 27.31 -16.03
C THR A 193 -13.45 27.24 -16.52
N PRO A 194 -12.83 28.38 -16.92
CA PRO A 194 -11.47 28.39 -17.41
C PRO A 194 -10.47 28.17 -16.28
N ILE A 195 -9.41 27.44 -16.59
CA ILE A 195 -8.26 27.18 -15.74
C ILE A 195 -6.97 27.38 -16.55
N THR A 196 -6.17 28.34 -16.13
CA THR A 196 -4.82 28.57 -16.71
C THR A 196 -3.81 27.84 -15.84
N THR A 197 -2.92 27.07 -16.47
CA THR A 197 -1.97 26.18 -15.79
C THR A 197 -0.53 26.44 -16.23
N ILE A 198 0.40 26.24 -15.29
CA ILE A 198 1.85 26.19 -15.55
C ILE A 198 2.31 24.79 -15.97
N GLY A 199 1.42 23.81 -16.10
CA GLY A 199 1.78 22.41 -16.33
C GLY A 199 2.55 21.85 -15.13
N ASP A 200 3.73 21.25 -15.36
CA ASP A 200 4.60 20.81 -14.27
C ASP A 200 5.39 21.98 -13.65
N HIS A 201 4.87 22.51 -12.53
CA HIS A 201 5.51 23.57 -11.75
C HIS A 201 6.92 23.21 -11.25
N ARG A 202 7.28 21.93 -11.15
CA ARG A 202 8.62 21.47 -10.71
C ARG A 202 9.67 21.61 -11.81
N LYS A 203 9.25 21.91 -13.04
CA LYS A 203 10.15 22.16 -14.18
C LYS A 203 9.96 23.55 -14.77
N ASN A 204 8.71 23.95 -15.03
CA ASN A 204 8.45 25.13 -15.84
C ASN A 204 8.70 26.45 -15.10
N VAL A 205 8.54 26.49 -13.77
CA VAL A 205 8.81 27.71 -12.98
C VAL A 205 10.26 28.15 -13.14
N GLY A 206 11.20 27.21 -13.10
CA GLY A 206 12.62 27.50 -13.32
C GLY A 206 12.93 28.05 -14.70
N ILE A 207 12.27 27.54 -15.74
CA ILE A 207 12.42 28.03 -17.12
C ILE A 207 12.00 29.51 -17.21
N PHE A 208 10.86 29.86 -16.61
CA PHE A 208 10.42 31.26 -16.54
C PHE A 208 11.39 32.14 -15.76
N VAL A 209 11.88 31.68 -14.60
CA VAL A 209 12.82 32.43 -13.76
C VAL A 209 14.16 32.65 -14.47
N GLU A 210 14.69 31.66 -15.17
CA GLU A 210 15.91 31.80 -15.99
C GLU A 210 15.72 32.83 -17.10
N ALA A 211 14.59 32.79 -17.81
CA ALA A 211 14.27 33.75 -18.86
C ALA A 211 14.11 35.19 -18.31
N VAL A 212 13.53 35.33 -17.10
CA VAL A 212 13.42 36.62 -16.39
C VAL A 212 14.80 37.17 -16.05
N LEU A 213 15.69 36.35 -15.49
CA LEU A 213 17.05 36.74 -15.11
C LEU A 213 17.93 37.09 -16.31
N ARG A 214 17.67 36.50 -17.48
CA ARG A 214 18.34 36.85 -18.74
C ARG A 214 17.93 38.21 -19.31
N GLN A 215 16.74 38.70 -18.93
CA GLN A 215 16.14 39.89 -19.54
C GLN A 215 15.73 40.93 -18.51
N PRO A 216 16.63 41.37 -17.61
CA PRO A 216 16.30 42.26 -16.50
C PRO A 216 15.70 43.59 -16.95
N ALA A 217 16.14 44.15 -18.08
CA ALA A 217 15.60 45.40 -18.62
C ALA A 217 14.14 45.28 -19.08
N LEU A 218 13.71 44.08 -19.47
CA LEU A 218 12.32 43.82 -19.87
C LEU A 218 11.44 43.54 -18.65
N THR A 219 11.96 42.86 -17.63
CA THR A 219 11.15 42.19 -16.61
C THR A 219 11.11 42.90 -15.26
N ARG A 220 12.10 43.75 -14.93
CA ARG A 220 12.12 44.48 -13.66
C ARG A 220 11.03 45.56 -13.62
N GLY A 221 10.40 45.71 -12.46
CA GLY A 221 9.24 46.59 -12.24
C GLY A 221 7.96 46.11 -12.93
N ARG A 222 7.90 44.87 -13.42
CA ARG A 222 6.79 44.34 -14.20
C ARG A 222 6.28 43.01 -13.67
N TYR A 223 5.12 42.63 -14.17
CA TYR A 223 4.47 41.36 -13.89
C TYR A 223 4.72 40.37 -15.02
N VAL A 224 5.05 39.14 -14.65
CA VAL A 224 5.21 38.00 -15.56
C VAL A 224 4.19 36.95 -15.18
N HIS A 225 3.38 36.51 -16.15
CA HIS A 225 2.48 35.39 -15.97
C HIS A 225 3.14 34.10 -16.47
N ALA A 226 3.59 33.27 -15.53
CA ALA A 226 4.09 31.95 -15.81
C ALA A 226 2.92 30.99 -16.06
N GLU A 227 2.61 30.81 -17.34
CA GLU A 227 1.58 29.92 -17.86
C GLU A 227 2.06 29.13 -19.08
N VAL A 228 1.49 27.95 -19.27
CA VAL A 228 1.72 27.11 -20.45
C VAL A 228 0.49 27.12 -21.34
N GLU A 229 -0.67 26.86 -20.74
CA GLU A 229 -1.93 26.66 -21.46
C GLU A 229 -3.14 27.04 -20.59
N THR A 230 -4.25 27.40 -21.26
CA THR A 230 -5.56 27.65 -20.66
C THR A 230 -6.57 26.69 -21.28
N LEU A 231 -7.39 26.07 -20.45
CA LEU A 231 -8.43 25.12 -20.81
C LEU A 231 -9.61 25.28 -19.86
N THR A 232 -10.67 24.53 -20.08
CA THR A 232 -11.81 24.45 -19.16
C THR A 232 -11.66 23.29 -18.18
N ASN A 233 -12.39 23.32 -17.06
CA ASN A 233 -12.46 22.20 -16.13
C ASN A 233 -12.89 20.87 -16.81
N GLY A 234 -13.79 20.94 -17.78
CA GLY A 234 -14.23 19.79 -18.56
C GLY A 234 -13.09 19.20 -19.39
N GLU A 235 -12.36 20.05 -20.11
CA GLU A 235 -11.18 19.64 -20.90
C GLU A 235 -10.06 19.12 -19.98
N LEU A 236 -9.87 19.70 -18.80
CA LEU A 236 -8.88 19.24 -17.82
C LEU A 236 -9.19 17.81 -17.36
N LEU A 237 -10.46 17.51 -17.10
CA LEU A 237 -10.92 16.16 -16.77
C LEU A 237 -10.78 15.20 -17.95
N GLU A 238 -11.07 15.66 -19.16
CA GLU A 238 -10.93 14.86 -20.38
C GLU A 238 -9.47 14.47 -20.59
N ARG A 239 -8.54 15.42 -20.47
CA ARG A 239 -7.10 15.15 -20.56
C ARG A 239 -6.63 14.21 -19.45
N TRP A 240 -7.09 14.40 -18.22
CA TRP A 240 -6.81 13.46 -17.13
C TRP A 240 -7.31 12.05 -17.44
N GLY A 241 -8.55 11.92 -17.93
CA GLY A 241 -9.13 10.63 -18.31
C GLY A 241 -8.38 9.96 -19.46
N LYS A 242 -7.97 10.73 -20.47
CA LYS A 242 -7.15 10.26 -21.60
C LYS A 242 -5.78 9.76 -21.14
N VAL A 243 -5.06 10.53 -20.33
CA VAL A 243 -3.72 10.17 -19.84
C VAL A 243 -3.77 8.95 -18.92
N THR A 244 -4.82 8.83 -18.11
CA THR A 244 -4.99 7.70 -17.17
C THR A 244 -5.75 6.52 -17.77
N GLY A 245 -6.23 6.59 -19.01
CA GLY A 245 -7.09 5.55 -19.60
C GLY A 245 -8.39 5.30 -18.84
N ARG A 246 -8.85 6.26 -18.02
CA ARG A 246 -10.03 6.13 -17.16
C ARG A 246 -11.23 6.86 -17.76
N SER A 247 -12.40 6.22 -17.72
CA SER A 247 -13.66 6.89 -18.07
C SER A 247 -14.05 7.85 -16.96
N THR A 248 -14.38 9.09 -17.33
CA THR A 248 -14.62 10.18 -16.38
C THR A 248 -16.07 10.70 -16.44
N SER A 249 -16.48 11.40 -15.38
CA SER A 249 -17.75 12.13 -15.32
C SER A 249 -17.55 13.43 -14.54
N TYR A 250 -17.86 14.57 -15.15
CA TYR A 250 -17.85 15.85 -14.44
C TYR A 250 -19.16 16.03 -13.67
N ILE A 251 -19.10 16.42 -12.40
CA ILE A 251 -20.27 16.63 -11.55
C ILE A 251 -20.19 18.03 -10.93
N PRO A 252 -20.96 19.01 -11.43
CA PRO A 252 -21.03 20.31 -10.76
C PRO A 252 -21.76 20.16 -9.41
N SER A 253 -21.30 20.86 -8.39
CA SER A 253 -21.96 20.97 -7.09
C SER A 253 -22.10 22.42 -6.66
N THR A 254 -22.82 22.66 -5.56
CA THR A 254 -22.74 23.94 -4.85
C THR A 254 -21.45 24.02 -4.05
N LEU A 255 -21.00 25.24 -3.72
CA LEU A 255 -19.86 25.46 -2.82
C LEU A 255 -20.11 24.83 -1.44
N GLU A 256 -21.34 24.91 -0.94
CA GLU A 256 -21.72 24.32 0.34
C GLU A 256 -21.58 22.79 0.34
N ALA A 257 -22.10 22.11 -0.68
CA ALA A 257 -21.96 20.67 -0.83
C ALA A 257 -20.48 20.26 -1.01
N TYR A 258 -19.71 21.05 -1.76
CA TYR A 258 -18.28 20.80 -1.96
C TYR A 258 -17.50 20.92 -0.64
N ASN A 259 -17.81 21.92 0.19
CA ASN A 259 -17.21 22.07 1.52
C ASN A 259 -17.66 20.98 2.50
N GLN A 260 -18.87 20.43 2.36
CA GLN A 260 -19.29 19.26 3.14
C GLN A 260 -18.49 18.00 2.78
N LEU A 261 -18.14 17.83 1.50
CA LEU A 261 -17.29 16.72 1.04
C LEU A 261 -15.84 16.87 1.52
N PHE A 262 -15.34 18.10 1.55
CA PHE A 262 -13.96 18.41 1.95
C PHE A 262 -13.96 19.55 2.98
N PRO A 263 -14.23 19.28 4.27
CA PRO A 263 -14.29 20.33 5.28
C PRO A 263 -13.00 21.16 5.35
N ALA A 264 -13.15 22.49 5.47
CA ALA A 264 -12.11 23.51 5.41
C ALA A 264 -11.43 23.67 4.03
N TRP A 265 -10.91 22.60 3.45
CA TRP A 265 -10.26 22.59 2.13
C TRP A 265 -11.21 22.99 1.00
N GLY A 266 -12.44 22.47 1.03
CA GLY A 266 -13.47 22.70 0.03
C GLY A 266 -13.96 24.15 0.02
N LEU A 267 -13.99 24.83 1.18
CA LEU A 267 -14.27 26.26 1.21
C LEU A 267 -13.11 27.07 0.61
N GLU A 268 -11.87 26.85 1.07
CA GLU A 268 -10.69 27.60 0.59
C GLU A 268 -10.51 27.46 -0.93
N MET A 269 -10.51 26.23 -1.42
CA MET A 269 -10.30 25.94 -2.84
C MET A 269 -11.54 26.18 -3.67
N GLY A 270 -12.72 25.95 -3.10
CA GLY A 270 -13.97 26.20 -3.79
C GLY A 270 -14.19 27.68 -4.06
N VAL A 271 -13.85 28.59 -3.13
CA VAL A 271 -13.94 30.04 -3.34
C VAL A 271 -13.04 30.50 -4.49
N MET A 272 -11.80 29.97 -4.59
CA MET A 272 -10.91 30.22 -5.72
C MET A 272 -11.54 29.79 -7.06
N LEU A 273 -12.15 28.60 -7.12
CA LEU A 273 -12.82 28.14 -8.33
C LEU A 273 -14.03 29.01 -8.68
N ARG A 274 -14.84 29.40 -7.68
CA ARG A 274 -15.99 30.31 -7.88
C ARG A 274 -15.54 31.68 -8.39
N LEU A 275 -14.38 32.18 -7.92
CA LEU A 275 -13.76 33.38 -8.47
C LEU A 275 -13.49 33.19 -9.96
N TRP A 276 -12.79 32.13 -10.35
CA TRP A 276 -12.47 31.87 -11.76
C TRP A 276 -13.70 31.71 -12.65
N GLU A 277 -14.76 31.07 -12.15
CA GLU A 277 -16.04 31.01 -12.87
C GLU A 277 -16.65 32.40 -13.04
N ALA A 278 -16.58 33.26 -12.02
CA ALA A 278 -17.20 34.58 -12.04
C ALA A 278 -16.45 35.59 -12.93
N VAL A 279 -15.12 35.54 -12.97
CA VAL A 279 -14.30 36.51 -13.72
C VAL A 279 -13.74 35.98 -15.03
N GLY A 280 -13.83 34.66 -15.27
CA GLY A 280 -13.45 34.02 -16.54
C GLY A 280 -12.00 34.27 -16.93
N GLU A 281 -11.76 34.71 -18.17
CA GLU A 281 -10.43 35.01 -18.69
C GLU A 281 -9.69 36.11 -17.92
N ALA A 282 -10.41 36.96 -17.17
CA ALA A 282 -9.82 38.00 -16.34
C ALA A 282 -9.18 37.46 -15.04
N SER A 283 -9.25 36.15 -14.77
CA SER A 283 -8.70 35.49 -13.57
C SER A 283 -7.21 35.77 -13.32
N TRP A 284 -6.48 36.10 -14.39
CA TRP A 284 -5.06 36.45 -14.36
C TRP A 284 -4.85 37.85 -14.94
N SER A 285 -5.51 38.84 -14.36
CA SER A 285 -5.38 40.24 -14.77
C SER A 285 -5.24 41.19 -13.58
N LYS A 286 -4.66 42.36 -13.81
CA LYS A 286 -4.64 43.48 -12.85
C LYS A 286 -4.88 44.78 -13.62
N PRO A 287 -5.83 45.63 -13.20
CA PRO A 287 -6.11 46.89 -13.90
C PRO A 287 -4.85 47.74 -14.10
N GLY A 288 -4.64 48.23 -15.32
CA GLY A 288 -3.50 49.08 -15.66
C GLY A 288 -2.14 48.36 -15.75
N VAL A 289 -2.10 47.03 -15.61
CA VAL A 289 -0.86 46.24 -15.68
C VAL A 289 -0.86 45.40 -16.95
N MET A 290 0.19 45.57 -17.76
CA MET A 290 0.49 44.69 -18.88
C MET A 290 1.33 43.51 -18.39
N LEU A 291 0.86 42.29 -18.66
CA LEU A 291 1.52 41.05 -18.25
C LEU A 291 2.44 40.56 -19.35
N LEU A 292 3.70 40.32 -19.00
CA LEU A 292 4.63 39.59 -19.86
C LEU A 292 4.32 38.09 -19.77
N ARG A 293 4.37 37.40 -20.90
CA ARG A 293 4.12 35.97 -21.02
C ARG A 293 5.31 35.24 -21.64
N LYS A 294 5.20 33.93 -21.82
CA LYS A 294 6.23 33.08 -22.44
C LYS A 294 6.75 33.62 -23.78
N ASP A 295 5.85 34.15 -24.61
CA ASP A 295 6.20 34.69 -25.94
C ASP A 295 7.01 35.99 -25.83
N ASP A 296 6.64 36.89 -24.92
CA ASP A 296 7.39 38.13 -24.66
C ASP A 296 8.79 37.85 -24.11
N LEU A 297 8.93 36.76 -23.36
CA LEU A 297 10.21 36.30 -22.81
C LEU A 297 11.02 35.47 -23.82
N GLY A 298 10.48 35.15 -25.00
CA GLY A 298 11.14 34.32 -26.00
C GLY A 298 11.42 32.89 -25.51
N ILE A 299 10.56 32.35 -24.64
CA ILE A 299 10.67 30.97 -24.14
C ILE A 299 10.25 30.01 -25.25
N ASP A 300 11.12 29.05 -25.58
CA ASP A 300 10.76 27.95 -26.48
C ASP A 300 9.74 27.04 -25.81
N THR A 301 8.52 27.01 -26.35
CA THR A 301 7.41 26.24 -25.80
C THR A 301 7.67 24.74 -25.80
N ALA A 302 8.60 24.23 -26.63
CA ALA A 302 9.02 22.83 -26.62
C ALA A 302 9.76 22.43 -25.33
N GLN A 303 10.34 23.38 -24.59
CA GLN A 303 11.00 23.13 -23.31
C GLN A 303 9.98 23.00 -22.15
N LEU A 304 8.80 23.60 -22.31
CA LEU A 304 7.76 23.60 -21.30
C LEU A 304 7.03 22.26 -21.27
N THR A 305 6.78 21.77 -20.06
CA THR A 305 6.07 20.51 -19.83
C THR A 305 4.58 20.78 -19.60
N GLY A 306 3.76 20.57 -20.62
CA GLY A 306 2.31 20.72 -20.56
C GLY A 306 1.59 19.65 -19.74
N LEU A 307 0.27 19.77 -19.61
CA LEU A 307 -0.56 18.95 -18.73
C LEU A 307 -0.50 17.46 -19.04
N ASP A 308 -0.55 17.03 -20.30
CA ASP A 308 -0.56 15.59 -20.61
C ASP A 308 0.70 14.90 -20.07
N THR A 309 1.86 15.53 -20.27
CA THR A 309 3.13 15.00 -19.79
C THR A 309 3.22 15.10 -18.26
N ALA A 310 2.79 16.22 -17.69
CA ALA A 310 2.79 16.43 -16.24
C ALA A 310 1.86 15.42 -15.52
N PHE A 311 0.66 15.17 -16.07
CA PHE A 311 -0.27 14.16 -15.57
C PHE A 311 0.32 12.77 -15.66
N ALA A 312 0.96 12.40 -16.77
CA ALA A 312 1.60 11.09 -16.93
C ALA A 312 2.69 10.82 -15.86
N GLN A 313 3.27 11.87 -15.29
CA GLN A 313 4.27 11.82 -14.23
C GLN A 313 3.69 11.94 -12.81
N CYS A 314 2.38 12.15 -12.65
CA CYS A 314 1.74 12.25 -11.35
C CYS A 314 1.43 10.85 -10.77
N PRO A 315 1.45 10.66 -9.43
CA PRO A 315 1.19 9.37 -8.80
C PRO A 315 -0.11 8.69 -9.24
N PHE A 316 -1.19 9.45 -9.47
CA PHE A 316 -2.47 8.91 -9.95
C PHE A 316 -2.39 8.31 -11.36
N ALA A 317 -1.47 8.79 -12.21
CA ALA A 317 -1.22 8.26 -13.54
C ALA A 317 -0.12 7.20 -13.51
N ILE A 318 0.86 7.28 -12.61
CA ILE A 318 1.86 6.22 -12.39
C ILE A 318 1.20 4.94 -11.86
N ALA A 319 0.12 5.05 -11.09
CA ALA A 319 -0.77 3.93 -10.76
C ALA A 319 -1.51 3.36 -11.99
N SER A 320 -1.41 4.01 -13.15
CA SER A 320 -2.09 3.69 -14.40
C SER A 320 -1.14 3.48 -15.61
N THR A 321 0.14 3.86 -15.51
CA THR A 321 1.17 3.68 -16.55
C THR A 321 2.27 2.75 -16.03
N SER A 322 2.07 1.46 -16.30
CA SER A 322 3.09 0.41 -16.42
C SER A 322 4.27 0.40 -15.42
N LYS A 323 4.06 0.64 -14.13
CA LYS A 323 4.87 -0.02 -13.10
C LYS A 323 3.97 -0.98 -12.33
N MET A 324 4.39 -2.24 -12.31
CA MET A 324 3.78 -3.29 -11.51
C MET A 324 3.56 -2.78 -10.09
N THR A 325 2.31 -2.87 -9.61
CA THR A 325 1.98 -2.70 -8.18
C THR A 325 2.85 -3.64 -7.34
N PRO A 326 3.11 -3.35 -6.06
CA PRO A 326 3.89 -4.24 -5.19
C PRO A 326 3.47 -5.72 -5.30
N LEU A 327 2.17 -6.01 -5.39
CA LEU A 327 1.63 -7.35 -5.62
C LEU A 327 2.01 -7.97 -6.97
N GLN A 328 2.07 -7.16 -8.02
CA GLN A 328 2.44 -7.59 -9.38
C GLN A 328 3.95 -7.78 -9.55
N GLN A 329 4.76 -7.16 -8.70
CA GLN A 329 6.22 -7.24 -8.84
C GLN A 329 6.72 -8.66 -8.59
N PRO A 330 7.75 -9.11 -9.31
CA PRO A 330 8.38 -10.38 -9.01
C PRO A 330 8.99 -10.36 -7.60
N PHE A 331 9.19 -11.56 -7.06
CA PHE A 331 9.87 -11.77 -5.78
C PHE A 331 10.94 -12.84 -5.94
N THR A 332 12.13 -12.58 -5.42
CA THR A 332 13.23 -13.53 -5.44
C THR A 332 13.86 -13.62 -4.06
N SER A 333 14.06 -14.85 -3.60
CA SER A 333 14.86 -15.21 -2.44
C SER A 333 15.77 -16.40 -2.83
N PRO A 334 16.69 -16.85 -1.95
CA PRO A 334 17.48 -18.05 -2.22
C PRO A 334 16.65 -19.30 -2.53
N SER A 335 15.39 -19.33 -2.08
CA SER A 335 14.49 -20.50 -2.17
C SER A 335 13.38 -20.34 -3.22
N LEU A 336 12.99 -19.10 -3.53
CA LEU A 336 11.80 -18.81 -4.35
C LEU A 336 12.13 -17.82 -5.47
N THR A 337 11.68 -18.12 -6.68
CA THR A 337 11.64 -17.17 -7.80
C THR A 337 10.21 -17.09 -8.32
N LEU A 338 9.55 -15.98 -8.00
CA LEU A 338 8.13 -15.76 -8.27
C LEU A 338 7.94 -14.58 -9.21
N ASN A 339 6.96 -14.66 -10.10
CA ASN A 339 6.63 -13.59 -11.03
C ASN A 339 5.70 -12.53 -10.41
N HIS A 340 5.07 -12.85 -9.28
CA HIS A 340 4.21 -11.94 -8.52
C HIS A 340 4.13 -12.37 -7.05
N ARG A 341 3.52 -11.54 -6.19
CA ARG A 341 3.50 -11.71 -4.73
C ARG A 341 2.16 -12.18 -4.15
N VAL A 342 1.35 -12.82 -4.99
CA VAL A 342 0.03 -13.39 -4.63
C VAL A 342 0.22 -14.89 -4.40
N VAL A 343 -0.11 -15.36 -3.21
CA VAL A 343 0.05 -16.76 -2.79
C VAL A 343 -1.32 -17.40 -2.59
N LEU A 344 -1.51 -18.62 -3.07
CA LEU A 344 -2.68 -19.43 -2.70
C LEU A 344 -2.45 -19.96 -1.27
N ALA A 345 -3.27 -19.49 -0.33
CA ALA A 345 -3.21 -19.95 1.06
C ALA A 345 -3.68 -21.41 1.18
N PRO A 346 -3.18 -22.17 2.18
CA PRO A 346 -3.64 -23.52 2.46
C PRO A 346 -5.12 -23.51 2.86
N MET A 347 -5.93 -24.32 2.19
CA MET A 347 -7.39 -24.38 2.38
C MET A 347 -7.88 -25.83 2.36
N THR A 348 -8.22 -26.39 3.52
CA THR A 348 -8.87 -27.71 3.60
C THR A 348 -10.17 -27.74 2.81
N ARG A 349 -10.29 -28.66 1.84
CA ARG A 349 -11.45 -28.78 0.95
C ARG A 349 -12.24 -30.07 1.11
N MET A 350 -11.71 -31.07 1.83
CA MET A 350 -12.43 -32.29 2.20
C MET A 350 -12.94 -33.11 1.00
N ARG A 351 -12.09 -33.26 -0.01
CA ARG A 351 -12.43 -33.96 -1.27
C ARG A 351 -11.60 -35.21 -1.54
N SER A 352 -10.82 -35.66 -0.56
CA SER A 352 -10.01 -36.88 -0.66
C SER A 352 -10.82 -38.11 -0.25
N SER A 353 -10.30 -39.30 -0.55
CA SER A 353 -10.85 -40.55 -0.03
C SER A 353 -10.78 -40.57 1.50
N ASP A 354 -11.90 -40.83 2.18
CA ASP A 354 -11.90 -40.85 3.64
C ASP A 354 -11.12 -42.05 4.22
N SER A 355 -11.17 -43.19 3.52
CA SER A 355 -10.56 -44.45 3.96
C SER A 355 -9.07 -44.54 3.67
N THR A 356 -8.63 -44.02 2.52
CA THR A 356 -7.23 -44.12 2.07
C THR A 356 -6.46 -42.81 2.20
N ALA A 357 -7.17 -41.68 2.43
CA ALA A 357 -6.62 -40.32 2.39
C ALA A 357 -5.92 -39.96 1.05
N ILE A 358 -6.22 -40.72 -0.02
CA ILE A 358 -5.73 -40.42 -1.36
C ILE A 358 -6.47 -39.19 -1.89
N PRO A 359 -5.77 -38.15 -2.38
CA PRO A 359 -6.41 -36.99 -2.97
C PRO A 359 -7.22 -37.38 -4.21
N ASN A 360 -8.35 -36.70 -4.42
CA ASN A 360 -9.17 -36.93 -5.61
C ASN A 360 -8.49 -36.36 -6.86
N ALA A 361 -8.60 -37.07 -7.98
CA ALA A 361 -8.00 -36.68 -9.26
C ALA A 361 -8.39 -35.25 -9.71
N SER A 362 -9.59 -34.78 -9.36
CA SER A 362 -10.05 -33.41 -9.63
C SER A 362 -9.20 -32.32 -8.96
N ALA A 363 -8.40 -32.66 -7.95
CA ALA A 363 -7.46 -31.74 -7.33
C ALA A 363 -6.39 -31.24 -8.30
N ALA A 364 -5.98 -32.06 -9.29
CA ALA A 364 -5.06 -31.64 -10.34
C ALA A 364 -5.63 -30.43 -11.10
N THR A 365 -6.89 -30.52 -11.54
CA THR A 365 -7.60 -29.41 -12.18
C THR A 365 -7.75 -28.22 -11.24
N TYR A 366 -8.10 -28.45 -9.97
CA TYR A 366 -8.31 -27.39 -8.99
C TYR A 366 -7.07 -26.50 -8.79
N TYR A 367 -5.91 -27.12 -8.54
CA TYR A 367 -4.66 -26.37 -8.35
C TYR A 367 -4.14 -25.80 -9.68
N ALA A 368 -4.25 -26.54 -10.78
CA ALA A 368 -3.85 -26.03 -12.10
C ALA A 368 -4.65 -24.78 -12.52
N GLU A 369 -5.96 -24.74 -12.29
CA GLU A 369 -6.81 -23.56 -12.53
C GLU A 369 -6.37 -22.32 -11.75
N ARG A 370 -5.73 -22.51 -10.59
CA ARG A 370 -5.25 -21.44 -9.71
C ARG A 370 -3.77 -21.10 -9.89
N THR A 371 -3.13 -21.77 -10.83
CA THR A 371 -1.71 -21.59 -11.13
C THR A 371 -1.52 -20.60 -12.28
N THR A 372 -0.65 -19.63 -12.05
CA THR A 372 -0.09 -18.73 -13.07
C THR A 372 1.43 -18.89 -13.10
N PRO A 373 2.11 -18.62 -14.23
CA PRO A 373 3.56 -18.79 -14.29
C PRO A 373 4.27 -18.01 -13.18
N GLY A 374 5.10 -18.69 -12.39
CA GLY A 374 5.82 -18.13 -11.24
C GLY A 374 4.95 -17.81 -10.03
N SER A 375 3.77 -18.43 -9.88
CA SER A 375 2.94 -18.31 -8.66
C SER A 375 3.35 -19.31 -7.60
N LEU A 376 3.25 -18.94 -6.32
CA LEU A 376 3.37 -19.87 -5.19
C LEU A 376 1.99 -20.37 -4.74
N LEU A 377 1.84 -21.70 -4.67
CA LEU A 377 0.68 -22.38 -4.12
C LEU A 377 1.07 -23.16 -2.88
N ILE A 378 0.17 -23.18 -1.89
CA ILE A 378 0.29 -24.02 -0.70
C ILE A 378 -0.93 -24.93 -0.66
N SER A 379 -0.72 -26.24 -0.60
CA SER A 379 -1.82 -27.21 -0.63
C SER A 379 -2.74 -27.05 0.58
N GLU A 380 -3.89 -27.70 0.51
CA GLU A 380 -4.67 -27.99 1.70
C GLU A 380 -3.88 -28.78 2.76
N GLY A 381 -4.32 -28.67 4.03
CA GLY A 381 -3.69 -29.39 5.13
C GLY A 381 -3.67 -30.89 4.87
N THR A 382 -2.47 -31.45 4.81
CA THR A 382 -2.22 -32.83 4.41
C THR A 382 -1.67 -33.61 5.59
N VAL A 383 -2.40 -34.65 5.97
CA VAL A 383 -2.17 -35.41 7.19
C VAL A 383 -0.90 -36.26 7.06
N ILE A 384 -0.01 -36.19 8.05
CA ILE A 384 1.29 -36.90 8.02
C ILE A 384 1.28 -38.31 8.62
N HIS A 385 0.19 -38.68 9.28
CA HIS A 385 0.06 -39.93 10.02
C HIS A 385 -1.43 -40.19 10.31
N PRO A 386 -1.91 -41.44 10.33
CA PRO A 386 -3.33 -41.73 10.62
C PRO A 386 -3.86 -41.09 11.91
N ARG A 387 -3.02 -41.01 12.96
CA ARG A 387 -3.38 -40.34 14.24
C ARG A 387 -3.47 -38.81 14.16
N GLY A 388 -3.01 -38.22 13.06
CA GLY A 388 -3.06 -36.79 12.81
C GLY A 388 -4.31 -36.33 12.06
N LYS A 389 -5.21 -37.24 11.69
CA LYS A 389 -6.46 -36.95 10.99
C LYS A 389 -7.48 -36.35 11.96
N GLY A 390 -8.05 -35.20 11.60
CA GLY A 390 -9.12 -34.56 12.36
C GLY A 390 -10.45 -34.53 11.65
N PHE A 391 -10.45 -34.44 10.33
CA PHE A 391 -11.68 -34.22 9.57
C PHE A 391 -11.83 -35.24 8.44
N PRO A 392 -13.08 -35.57 8.07
CA PRO A 392 -13.34 -36.46 6.96
C PRO A 392 -12.76 -35.95 5.64
N ASN A 393 -12.43 -36.88 4.75
CA ASN A 393 -12.03 -36.62 3.37
C ASN A 393 -10.81 -35.67 3.23
N THR A 394 -9.94 -35.61 4.24
CA THR A 394 -8.67 -34.86 4.19
C THR A 394 -7.58 -35.72 3.54
N PRO A 395 -6.68 -35.13 2.72
CA PRO A 395 -5.62 -35.89 2.09
C PRO A 395 -4.52 -36.27 3.08
N GLY A 396 -3.80 -37.34 2.75
CA GLY A 396 -2.69 -37.89 3.51
C GLY A 396 -1.37 -37.88 2.72
N LEU A 397 -0.28 -38.00 3.47
CA LEU A 397 1.06 -38.15 2.91
C LEU A 397 2.00 -38.93 3.87
N TRP A 398 1.63 -40.17 4.20
CA TRP A 398 2.46 -41.09 4.99
C TRP A 398 2.77 -42.40 4.28
N THR A 399 2.06 -42.70 3.19
CA THR A 399 2.33 -43.88 2.35
C THR A 399 2.89 -43.49 0.99
N HIS A 400 3.60 -44.44 0.38
CA HIS A 400 4.09 -44.29 -1.00
C HIS A 400 2.94 -44.16 -2.01
N GLU A 401 1.81 -44.84 -1.77
CA GLU A 401 0.62 -44.77 -2.63
C GLU A 401 0.01 -43.36 -2.62
N GLN A 402 -0.13 -42.75 -1.44
CA GLN A 402 -0.60 -41.37 -1.31
C GLN A 402 0.34 -40.41 -2.03
N ALA A 403 1.65 -40.57 -1.86
CA ALA A 403 2.65 -39.73 -2.52
C ALA A 403 2.58 -39.85 -4.05
N LEU A 404 2.43 -41.06 -4.59
CA LEU A 404 2.22 -41.28 -6.02
C LEU A 404 0.92 -40.64 -6.52
N ALA A 405 -0.15 -40.66 -5.73
CA ALA A 405 -1.41 -40.03 -6.10
C ALA A 405 -1.35 -38.49 -6.10
N TRP A 406 -0.45 -37.89 -5.32
CA TRP A 406 -0.16 -36.46 -5.38
C TRP A 406 0.62 -36.05 -6.63
N LYS A 407 1.42 -36.95 -7.20
CA LYS A 407 2.30 -36.63 -8.33
C LYS A 407 1.57 -36.05 -9.56
N PRO A 408 0.43 -36.58 -10.03
CA PRO A 408 -0.31 -35.94 -11.13
C PRO A 408 -0.80 -34.53 -10.80
N ILE A 409 -1.01 -34.21 -9.51
CA ILE A 409 -1.49 -32.90 -9.05
C ILE A 409 -0.34 -31.89 -9.09
N THR A 410 0.84 -32.26 -8.60
CA THR A 410 2.05 -31.42 -8.67
C THR A 410 2.50 -31.22 -10.11
N ASP A 411 2.50 -32.28 -10.92
CA ASP A 411 2.80 -32.22 -12.35
C ASP A 411 1.88 -31.19 -13.06
N ALA A 412 0.58 -31.18 -12.77
CA ALA A 412 -0.37 -30.22 -13.36
C ALA A 412 -0.12 -28.75 -12.94
N VAL A 413 0.45 -28.51 -11.75
CA VAL A 413 0.88 -27.18 -11.32
C VAL A 413 2.18 -26.77 -12.02
N HIS A 414 3.15 -27.69 -12.10
CA HIS A 414 4.44 -27.47 -12.75
C HIS A 414 4.31 -27.24 -14.26
N GLU A 415 3.41 -27.95 -14.94
CA GLU A 415 3.08 -27.73 -16.36
C GLU A 415 2.61 -26.29 -16.64
N ARG A 416 2.06 -25.60 -15.64
CA ARG A 416 1.66 -24.18 -15.72
C ARG A 416 2.70 -23.21 -15.16
N GLY A 417 3.87 -23.72 -14.78
CA GLY A 417 4.98 -22.95 -14.24
C GLY A 417 4.78 -22.47 -12.80
N GLY A 418 3.91 -23.10 -12.02
CA GLY A 418 3.74 -22.80 -10.60
C GLY A 418 4.81 -23.44 -9.71
N ILE A 419 5.00 -22.88 -8.52
CA ILE A 419 5.75 -23.48 -7.41
C ILE A 419 4.72 -23.98 -6.39
N PHE A 420 4.87 -25.22 -5.91
CA PHE A 420 3.87 -25.86 -5.06
C PHE A 420 4.48 -26.46 -3.80
N PHE A 421 4.01 -25.99 -2.64
CA PHE A 421 4.37 -26.51 -1.33
C PHE A 421 3.20 -27.30 -0.75
N VAL A 422 3.47 -28.44 -0.10
CA VAL A 422 2.44 -29.17 0.66
C VAL A 422 2.42 -28.73 2.12
N GLN A 423 1.24 -28.44 2.66
CA GLN A 423 1.12 -28.12 4.08
C GLN A 423 1.01 -29.41 4.91
N LEU A 424 2.05 -29.76 5.67
CA LEU A 424 2.06 -30.93 6.55
C LEU A 424 1.32 -30.67 7.86
N TRP A 425 0.43 -31.57 8.22
CA TRP A 425 -0.56 -31.33 9.26
C TRP A 425 -0.75 -32.51 10.21
N HIS A 426 -0.85 -32.18 11.50
CA HIS A 426 -1.31 -33.06 12.56
C HIS A 426 -2.24 -32.28 13.48
N VAL A 427 -3.51 -32.68 13.58
CA VAL A 427 -4.54 -31.89 14.28
C VAL A 427 -4.43 -31.89 15.80
N GLY A 428 -3.76 -32.88 16.38
CA GLY A 428 -3.62 -33.02 17.83
C GLY A 428 -4.96 -33.29 18.50
N ARG A 429 -5.32 -32.54 19.54
CA ARG A 429 -6.60 -32.68 20.26
C ARG A 429 -7.84 -32.27 19.47
N VAL A 430 -7.67 -31.68 18.27
CA VAL A 430 -8.77 -31.28 17.38
C VAL A 430 -9.22 -32.49 16.53
N THR A 431 -9.57 -33.60 17.19
CA THR A 431 -10.04 -34.84 16.57
C THR A 431 -10.88 -35.65 17.56
N VAL A 432 -11.44 -36.75 17.08
CA VAL A 432 -12.29 -37.66 17.83
C VAL A 432 -11.97 -39.12 17.47
N PRO A 433 -12.24 -40.09 18.35
CA PRO A 433 -11.86 -41.49 18.14
C PRO A 433 -12.27 -42.06 16.78
N SER A 434 -13.44 -41.71 16.24
CA SER A 434 -13.87 -42.21 14.93
C SER A 434 -12.93 -41.82 13.78
N GLN A 435 -12.17 -40.72 13.90
CA GLN A 435 -11.25 -40.25 12.87
C GLN A 435 -9.86 -40.87 12.96
N ILE A 436 -9.50 -41.42 14.13
CA ILE A 436 -8.14 -41.90 14.43
C ILE A 436 -8.11 -43.36 14.90
N GLY A 437 -9.07 -44.16 14.44
CA GLY A 437 -9.08 -45.61 14.66
C GLY A 437 -9.42 -46.02 16.10
N GLY A 438 -10.22 -45.22 16.81
CA GLY A 438 -10.63 -45.49 18.19
C GLY A 438 -9.61 -45.06 19.25
N LEU A 439 -8.50 -44.45 18.85
CA LEU A 439 -7.44 -44.02 19.77
C LEU A 439 -7.78 -42.66 20.42
N ALA A 440 -7.12 -42.38 21.54
CA ALA A 440 -7.16 -41.06 22.16
C ALA A 440 -6.35 -40.03 21.34
N PRO A 441 -6.86 -38.79 21.17
CA PRO A 441 -6.14 -37.69 20.51
C PRO A 441 -4.77 -37.41 21.13
N LEU A 442 -3.75 -37.13 20.33
CA LEU A 442 -2.44 -36.72 20.86
C LEU A 442 -2.41 -35.23 21.20
N SER A 443 -1.82 -34.85 22.33
CA SER A 443 -1.71 -33.45 22.75
C SER A 443 -0.58 -33.22 23.75
N SER A 444 -0.27 -31.97 24.06
CA SER A 444 0.61 -31.59 25.19
C SER A 444 0.00 -31.89 26.55
N THR A 445 -1.33 -32.03 26.62
CA THR A 445 -2.14 -32.20 27.84
C THR A 445 -3.16 -33.34 27.69
N SER A 446 -3.71 -33.84 28.80
CA SER A 446 -4.86 -34.77 28.76
C SER A 446 -6.20 -34.06 28.58
N ALA A 447 -6.26 -32.73 28.79
CA ALA A 447 -7.48 -31.96 28.63
C ALA A 447 -7.98 -31.95 27.17
N HIS A 448 -9.28 -32.18 27.00
CA HIS A 448 -9.95 -32.14 25.71
C HIS A 448 -10.59 -30.77 25.44
N LEU A 449 -10.94 -30.51 24.18
CA LEU A 449 -11.71 -29.33 23.81
C LEU A 449 -13.18 -29.48 24.27
N PRO A 450 -13.87 -28.40 24.65
CA PRO A 450 -15.27 -28.47 25.02
C PRO A 450 -16.17 -28.75 23.82
N GLY A 451 -17.34 -29.34 24.08
CA GLY A 451 -18.40 -29.50 23.10
C GLY A 451 -18.19 -30.63 22.11
N MET A 452 -18.67 -30.42 20.88
CA MET A 452 -18.74 -31.45 19.84
C MET A 452 -17.80 -31.10 18.69
N HIS A 453 -17.05 -32.09 18.23
CA HIS A 453 -16.31 -32.04 16.99
C HIS A 453 -17.23 -32.20 15.79
N VAL A 454 -17.05 -31.37 14.76
CA VAL A 454 -17.88 -31.39 13.56
C VAL A 454 -17.26 -32.30 12.51
N LEU A 455 -18.02 -33.31 12.09
CA LEU A 455 -17.68 -34.24 11.03
C LEU A 455 -18.37 -33.78 9.74
N PHE A 456 -17.69 -32.90 9.01
CA PHE A 456 -18.17 -32.37 7.73
C PHE A 456 -18.33 -33.46 6.68
N GLY A 457 -19.34 -33.33 5.81
CA GLY A 457 -19.61 -34.27 4.71
C GLY A 457 -21.09 -34.28 4.32
N ASP A 458 -21.50 -35.20 3.44
CA ASP A 458 -22.84 -35.20 2.84
C ASP A 458 -24.00 -35.27 3.85
N LYS A 459 -23.76 -35.83 5.05
CA LYS A 459 -24.75 -35.91 6.13
C LYS A 459 -24.48 -34.98 7.30
N ASN A 460 -23.32 -34.31 7.35
CA ASN A 460 -22.80 -33.53 8.49
C ASN A 460 -23.08 -34.15 9.88
N GLY A 461 -22.07 -34.77 10.49
CA GLY A 461 -22.19 -35.37 11.83
C GLY A 461 -21.50 -34.56 12.92
N THR A 462 -21.70 -34.98 14.16
CA THR A 462 -20.89 -34.51 15.30
C THR A 462 -20.54 -35.65 16.24
N GLU A 463 -19.41 -35.53 16.92
CA GLU A 463 -18.96 -36.48 17.95
C GLU A 463 -18.35 -35.67 19.11
N PRO A 464 -18.62 -36.03 20.38
CA PRO A 464 -18.03 -35.31 21.50
C PRO A 464 -16.51 -35.44 21.50
N TYR A 465 -15.82 -34.35 21.83
CA TYR A 465 -14.40 -34.43 22.15
C TYR A 465 -14.17 -35.34 23.37
N VAL A 466 -13.05 -36.06 23.36
CA VAL A 466 -12.67 -37.01 24.41
C VAL A 466 -11.32 -36.64 24.98
N GLU A 467 -11.03 -37.16 26.19
CA GLU A 467 -9.74 -37.01 26.86
C GLU A 467 -8.57 -37.32 25.90
N SER A 468 -7.58 -36.43 25.90
CA SER A 468 -6.39 -36.56 25.08
C SER A 468 -5.35 -37.44 25.77
N HIS A 469 -4.54 -38.12 24.97
CA HIS A 469 -3.29 -38.72 25.40
C HIS A 469 -2.21 -37.64 25.46
N ALA A 470 -1.83 -37.25 26.69
CA ALA A 470 -0.67 -36.39 26.90
C ALA A 470 0.59 -37.11 26.40
N MET A 471 1.20 -36.57 25.33
CA MET A 471 2.30 -37.23 24.64
C MET A 471 3.48 -37.48 25.58
N THR A 472 4.05 -38.67 25.51
CA THR A 472 5.34 -39.01 26.12
C THR A 472 6.49 -38.57 25.20
N GLY A 473 7.73 -38.60 25.68
CA GLY A 473 8.90 -38.36 24.82
C GLY A 473 8.99 -39.33 23.63
N LYS A 474 8.48 -40.56 23.77
CA LYS A 474 8.38 -41.52 22.66
C LYS A 474 7.35 -41.06 21.62
N ASP A 475 6.16 -40.63 22.05
CA ASP A 475 5.13 -40.13 21.14
C ASP A 475 5.63 -38.88 20.39
N ILE A 476 6.34 -37.98 21.07
CA ILE A 476 6.97 -36.80 20.47
C ILE A 476 7.94 -37.22 19.36
N LYS A 477 8.86 -38.14 19.66
CA LYS A 477 9.81 -38.64 18.67
C LYS A 477 9.12 -39.28 17.47
N GLU A 478 8.10 -40.10 17.68
CA GLU A 478 7.34 -40.74 16.58
C GLU A 478 6.67 -39.70 15.67
N VAL A 479 6.14 -38.60 16.24
CA VAL A 479 5.55 -37.51 15.45
C VAL A 479 6.62 -36.71 14.69
N VAL A 480 7.77 -36.43 15.31
CA VAL A 480 8.91 -35.79 14.62
C VAL A 480 9.35 -36.63 13.42
N ASP A 481 9.52 -37.94 13.62
CA ASP A 481 9.91 -38.89 12.58
C ASP A 481 8.85 -38.96 11.46
N ALA A 482 7.55 -38.86 11.80
CA ALA A 482 6.45 -38.83 10.84
C ALA A 482 6.45 -37.55 9.98
N PHE A 483 6.71 -36.36 10.55
CA PHE A 483 6.84 -35.12 9.78
C PHE A 483 8.00 -35.22 8.78
N ALA A 484 9.17 -35.71 9.22
CA ALA A 484 10.34 -35.88 8.37
C ALA A 484 10.10 -36.91 7.26
N HIS A 485 9.42 -38.02 7.57
CA HIS A 485 9.01 -39.02 6.58
C HIS A 485 8.06 -38.45 5.52
N ALA A 486 7.01 -37.75 5.95
CA ALA A 486 6.07 -37.11 5.04
C ALA A 486 6.76 -36.07 4.13
N ALA A 487 7.72 -35.30 4.66
CA ALA A 487 8.51 -34.36 3.88
C ALA A 487 9.37 -35.05 2.81
N ARG A 488 9.99 -36.19 3.13
CA ARG A 488 10.74 -37.00 2.14
C ARG A 488 9.82 -37.50 1.02
N LEU A 489 8.62 -37.98 1.36
CA LEU A 489 7.63 -38.40 0.37
C LEU A 489 7.15 -37.22 -0.50
N ALA A 490 6.90 -36.07 0.12
CA ALA A 490 6.46 -34.84 -0.55
C ALA A 490 7.40 -34.44 -1.69
N VAL A 491 8.68 -34.29 -1.37
CA VAL A 491 9.67 -33.77 -2.31
C VAL A 491 10.19 -34.88 -3.23
N GLY A 492 10.45 -36.08 -2.67
CA GLY A 492 11.10 -37.16 -3.40
C GLY A 492 10.21 -37.95 -4.35
N ILE A 493 8.89 -38.01 -4.08
CA ILE A 493 7.96 -38.87 -4.83
C ILE A 493 6.79 -38.06 -5.37
N ALA A 494 6.12 -37.31 -4.50
CA ALA A 494 4.97 -36.51 -4.87
C ALA A 494 5.35 -35.29 -5.73
N GLY A 495 6.62 -34.88 -5.77
CA GLY A 495 7.10 -33.81 -6.63
C GLY A 495 6.76 -32.40 -6.15
N PHE A 496 6.50 -32.19 -4.85
CA PHE A 496 6.37 -30.84 -4.31
C PHE A 496 7.74 -30.12 -4.29
N ASP A 497 7.73 -28.81 -4.46
CA ASP A 497 8.92 -27.97 -4.39
C ASP A 497 9.42 -27.80 -2.94
N GLY A 498 8.53 -28.00 -1.97
CA GLY A 498 8.83 -27.96 -0.55
C GLY A 498 7.61 -28.27 0.33
N VAL A 499 7.77 -28.02 1.62
CA VAL A 499 6.74 -28.24 2.66
C VAL A 499 6.57 -27.04 3.54
N GLU A 500 5.32 -26.74 3.87
CA GLU A 500 4.94 -25.83 4.95
C GLU A 500 4.49 -26.65 6.17
N ILE A 501 5.19 -26.55 7.28
CA ILE A 501 4.80 -27.16 8.55
C ILE A 501 3.63 -26.36 9.14
N HIS A 502 2.52 -27.04 9.47
CA HIS A 502 1.39 -26.37 10.11
C HIS A 502 1.60 -26.19 11.62
N GLY A 503 2.19 -25.07 12.03
CA GLY A 503 2.40 -24.67 13.42
C GLY A 503 1.42 -23.62 13.94
N ALA A 504 0.13 -23.73 13.59
CA ALA A 504 -0.86 -22.67 13.78
C ALA A 504 -2.27 -23.23 14.06
N ASN A 505 -3.22 -22.33 14.32
CA ASN A 505 -4.67 -22.59 14.42
C ASN A 505 -5.06 -23.57 15.54
N GLY A 506 -4.24 -23.69 16.58
CA GLY A 506 -4.50 -24.55 17.73
C GLY A 506 -4.39 -26.06 17.47
N TYR A 507 -3.76 -26.44 16.35
CA TYR A 507 -3.42 -27.84 16.09
C TYR A 507 -2.19 -28.28 16.90
N LEU A 508 -1.67 -29.49 16.64
CA LEU A 508 -0.75 -30.15 17.56
C LEU A 508 0.48 -29.31 17.94
N LEU A 509 1.21 -28.75 16.97
CA LEU A 509 2.42 -28.00 17.29
C LEU A 509 2.09 -26.70 18.02
N ASP A 510 1.01 -26.02 17.61
CA ASP A 510 0.55 -24.76 18.22
C ASP A 510 0.07 -24.98 19.67
N SER A 511 -0.54 -26.14 19.94
CA SER A 511 -0.96 -26.53 21.29
C SER A 511 0.21 -26.78 22.25
N PHE A 512 1.43 -27.00 21.73
CA PHE A 512 2.65 -27.04 22.55
C PHE A 512 3.21 -25.63 22.81
N VAL A 513 3.01 -24.68 21.90
CA VAL A 513 3.49 -23.29 22.03
C VAL A 513 2.75 -22.53 23.13
N HIS A 514 1.44 -22.74 23.22
CA HIS A 514 0.53 -21.98 24.09
C HIS A 514 0.53 -22.48 25.54
N ASP A 515 0.83 -21.58 26.49
CA ASP A 515 0.95 -21.93 27.92
C ASP A 515 -0.37 -22.33 28.62
N ASN A 516 -1.51 -21.91 28.08
CA ASN A 516 -2.82 -22.28 28.63
C ASN A 516 -3.19 -23.73 28.29
N ILE A 517 -2.57 -24.33 27.27
CA ILE A 517 -2.77 -25.72 26.86
C ILE A 517 -1.61 -26.58 27.34
N ASN A 518 -0.38 -26.14 27.10
CA ASN A 518 0.83 -26.88 27.44
C ASN A 518 1.25 -26.64 28.91
N THR A 519 0.58 -27.34 29.81
CA THR A 519 0.83 -27.29 31.26
C THR A 519 1.80 -28.37 31.75
N ARG A 520 2.63 -28.90 30.86
CA ARG A 520 3.61 -29.95 31.18
C ARG A 520 4.64 -29.47 32.20
N ASN A 521 5.34 -30.41 32.83
CA ASN A 521 6.40 -30.15 33.80
C ASN A 521 7.74 -30.81 33.40
N ASP A 522 7.87 -31.20 32.14
CA ASP A 522 9.08 -31.75 31.54
C ASP A 522 9.73 -30.76 30.57
N GLU A 523 10.75 -31.20 29.84
CA GLU A 523 11.51 -30.35 28.91
C GLU A 523 10.72 -29.87 27.68
N TYR A 524 9.47 -30.29 27.53
CA TYR A 524 8.59 -29.96 26.41
C TYR A 524 7.45 -29.01 26.77
N GLY A 525 7.42 -28.43 27.97
CA GLY A 525 6.42 -27.43 28.30
C GLY A 525 6.50 -26.80 29.69
N GLY A 526 5.36 -26.29 30.15
CA GLY A 526 5.26 -25.53 31.40
C GLY A 526 5.47 -24.03 31.19
N PRO A 527 5.85 -23.27 32.23
CA PRO A 527 5.91 -21.81 32.15
C PRO A 527 7.06 -21.29 31.29
N ALA A 528 8.11 -22.08 31.03
CA ALA A 528 9.26 -21.68 30.22
C ALA A 528 8.93 -21.70 28.72
N ILE A 529 9.16 -20.59 28.02
CA ILE A 529 8.92 -20.45 26.57
C ILE A 529 9.80 -21.44 25.80
N GLU A 530 11.07 -21.58 26.17
CA GLU A 530 12.03 -22.43 25.48
C GLU A 530 11.61 -23.90 25.50
N ALA A 531 11.05 -24.38 26.62
CA ALA A 531 10.53 -25.74 26.74
C ALA A 531 9.31 -25.96 25.84
N ARG A 532 8.38 -25.00 25.80
CA ARG A 532 7.19 -25.04 24.92
C ARG A 532 7.54 -25.04 23.43
N LEU A 533 8.58 -24.29 23.04
CA LEU A 533 9.04 -24.20 21.65
C LEU A 533 9.88 -25.40 21.22
N LYS A 534 10.39 -26.21 22.16
CA LYS A 534 11.30 -27.33 21.87
C LYS A 534 10.73 -28.31 20.84
N PHE A 535 9.52 -28.83 21.08
CA PHE A 535 8.92 -29.82 20.17
C PHE A 535 8.64 -29.26 18.75
N PRO A 536 7.98 -28.08 18.59
CA PRO A 536 7.82 -27.47 17.27
C PRO A 536 9.16 -27.24 16.55
N LEU A 537 10.21 -26.83 17.26
CA LEU A 537 11.54 -26.62 16.67
C LEU A 537 12.23 -27.94 16.30
N GLU A 538 12.10 -29.01 17.08
CA GLU A 538 12.57 -30.35 16.72
C GLU A 538 11.91 -30.85 15.42
N VAL A 539 10.62 -30.56 15.21
CA VAL A 539 9.92 -30.85 13.94
C VAL A 539 10.52 -30.05 12.79
N VAL A 540 10.74 -28.74 12.97
CA VAL A 540 11.35 -27.89 11.95
C VAL A 540 12.76 -28.39 11.58
N ASP A 541 13.55 -28.79 12.58
CA ASP A 541 14.91 -29.28 12.39
C ASP A 541 14.91 -30.62 11.65
N ALA A 542 14.06 -31.56 12.03
CA ALA A 542 13.97 -32.87 11.38
C ALA A 542 13.48 -32.77 9.92
N VAL A 543 12.53 -31.88 9.63
CA VAL A 543 12.10 -31.62 8.25
C VAL A 543 13.21 -30.92 7.47
N THR A 544 13.89 -29.95 8.06
CA THR A 544 15.04 -29.26 7.44
C THR A 544 16.18 -30.23 7.12
N GLU A 545 16.51 -31.16 8.02
CA GLU A 545 17.49 -32.22 7.77
C GLU A 545 17.03 -33.14 6.62
N ALA A 546 15.73 -33.43 6.55
CA ALA A 546 15.18 -34.35 5.56
C ALA A 546 15.21 -33.82 4.12
N ILE A 547 15.02 -32.51 3.91
CA ILE A 547 14.81 -31.96 2.55
C ILE A 547 15.52 -30.62 2.27
N GLY A 548 16.25 -30.07 3.25
CA GLY A 548 16.93 -28.78 3.16
C GLY A 548 16.06 -27.60 3.61
N ASN A 549 16.68 -26.58 4.21
CA ASN A 549 15.99 -25.40 4.73
C ASN A 549 15.30 -24.56 3.63
N ASN A 550 15.87 -24.54 2.43
CA ASN A 550 15.31 -23.86 1.26
C ASN A 550 14.02 -24.49 0.73
N ARG A 551 13.64 -25.66 1.24
CA ARG A 551 12.37 -26.35 0.94
C ARG A 551 11.47 -26.51 2.15
N THR A 552 11.88 -25.97 3.30
CA THR A 552 11.12 -26.04 4.55
C THR A 552 10.56 -24.66 4.89
N ALA A 553 9.28 -24.60 5.21
CA ALA A 553 8.60 -23.42 5.71
C ALA A 553 7.72 -23.77 6.91
N ILE A 554 7.24 -22.77 7.64
CA ILE A 554 6.30 -22.96 8.76
C ILE A 554 5.24 -21.88 8.79
N ARG A 555 4.01 -22.26 9.13
CA ARG A 555 2.89 -21.34 9.36
C ARG A 555 2.61 -21.15 10.84
N LEU A 556 2.41 -19.91 11.27
CA LEU A 556 2.12 -19.49 12.65
C LEU A 556 0.85 -18.64 12.71
N ALA A 557 0.16 -18.66 13.86
CA ALA A 557 -1.00 -17.80 14.11
C ALA A 557 -0.98 -17.17 15.51
N PRO A 558 -0.06 -16.22 15.78
CA PRO A 558 0.20 -15.68 17.13
C PRO A 558 -1.03 -15.15 17.87
N TYR A 559 -1.99 -14.61 17.10
CA TYR A 559 -3.14 -13.90 17.63
C TYR A 559 -4.47 -14.65 17.49
N HIS A 560 -4.45 -15.87 16.93
CA HIS A 560 -5.66 -16.69 16.84
C HIS A 560 -6.12 -17.16 18.23
N VAL A 561 -7.42 -17.40 18.34
CA VAL A 561 -8.10 -17.92 19.54
C VAL A 561 -8.84 -19.24 19.26
N LEU A 562 -8.68 -19.79 18.07
CA LEU A 562 -9.28 -21.06 17.66
C LEU A 562 -8.79 -22.20 18.55
N GLN A 563 -9.66 -23.16 18.86
CA GLN A 563 -9.30 -24.35 19.64
C GLN A 563 -8.75 -24.03 21.04
N GLU A 564 -9.28 -22.96 21.64
CA GLU A 564 -8.89 -22.43 22.96
C GLU A 564 -7.41 -22.01 23.05
N THR A 565 -6.82 -21.48 21.97
CA THR A 565 -5.45 -20.95 22.03
C THR A 565 -5.40 -19.60 22.75
N HIS A 566 -4.74 -19.61 23.91
CA HIS A 566 -4.41 -18.41 24.69
C HIS A 566 -2.92 -18.45 25.06
N ASP A 567 -2.34 -17.30 25.39
CA ASP A 567 -0.98 -17.27 25.91
C ASP A 567 -0.90 -16.09 26.87
N SER A 568 -0.23 -16.28 28.00
CA SER A 568 -0.04 -15.20 28.98
C SER A 568 0.79 -14.04 28.40
N ASP A 569 1.72 -14.32 27.48
CA ASP A 569 2.50 -13.32 26.76
C ASP A 569 2.80 -13.76 25.31
N ARG A 570 1.79 -13.58 24.44
CA ARG A 570 1.90 -13.88 22.99
C ARG A 570 3.07 -13.18 22.33
N LEU A 571 3.42 -11.96 22.74
CA LEU A 571 4.51 -11.21 22.13
C LEU A 571 5.85 -11.86 22.47
N ALA A 572 6.09 -12.21 23.73
CA ALA A 572 7.30 -12.89 24.15
C ALA A 572 7.43 -14.27 23.47
N THR A 573 6.39 -15.10 23.57
CA THR A 573 6.37 -16.47 23.03
C THR A 573 6.68 -16.49 21.53
N PHE A 574 5.94 -15.70 20.73
CA PHE A 574 6.13 -15.70 19.28
C PHE A 574 7.33 -14.88 18.81
N SER A 575 7.87 -13.97 19.64
CA SER A 575 9.16 -13.33 19.36
C SER A 575 10.32 -14.32 19.49
N ALA A 576 10.35 -15.10 20.58
CA ALA A 576 11.34 -16.17 20.76
C ALA A 576 11.25 -17.22 19.65
N PHE A 577 10.04 -17.58 19.24
CA PHE A 577 9.83 -18.49 18.12
C PHE A 577 10.35 -17.89 16.81
N SER A 578 9.99 -16.64 16.50
CA SER A 578 10.46 -15.95 15.29
C SER A 578 11.98 -15.82 15.22
N MET A 579 12.65 -15.53 16.34
CA MET A 579 14.11 -15.49 16.42
C MET A 579 14.73 -16.86 16.13
N SER A 580 14.18 -17.92 16.72
CA SER A 580 14.65 -19.30 16.49
C SER A 580 14.46 -19.72 15.03
N LEU A 581 13.38 -19.27 14.37
CA LEU A 581 13.10 -19.56 12.97
C LEU A 581 14.02 -18.77 12.02
N GLU A 582 14.35 -17.53 12.35
CA GLU A 582 15.28 -16.71 11.57
C GLU A 582 16.68 -17.36 11.47
N GLU A 583 17.15 -18.01 12.53
CA GLU A 583 18.44 -18.72 12.55
C GLU A 583 18.49 -19.88 11.55
N ARG A 584 17.33 -20.50 11.29
CA ARG A 584 17.20 -21.68 10.40
C ARG A 584 17.13 -21.30 8.93
N LYS A 585 16.87 -20.03 8.60
CA LYS A 585 16.82 -19.50 7.23
C LYS A 585 15.90 -20.33 6.34
N LEU A 586 14.68 -20.54 6.82
CA LEU A 586 13.65 -21.31 6.13
C LEU A 586 13.28 -20.66 4.78
N ALA A 587 12.64 -21.42 3.90
CA ALA A 587 12.13 -20.92 2.62
C ALA A 587 11.23 -19.68 2.81
N TYR A 588 10.37 -19.73 3.84
CA TYR A 588 9.59 -18.61 4.34
C TYR A 588 8.97 -18.95 5.71
N VAL A 589 8.50 -17.92 6.42
CA VAL A 589 7.57 -18.03 7.55
C VAL A 589 6.24 -17.41 7.13
N HIS A 590 5.13 -18.08 7.41
CA HIS A 590 3.79 -17.64 7.05
C HIS A 590 3.00 -17.30 8.30
N VAL A 591 2.55 -16.05 8.45
CA VAL A 591 1.89 -15.56 9.67
C VAL A 591 0.50 -15.01 9.37
N VAL A 592 -0.47 -15.35 10.22
CA VAL A 592 -1.85 -14.87 10.10
C VAL A 592 -2.07 -13.59 10.93
N GLU A 593 -2.66 -12.57 10.31
CA GLU A 593 -2.98 -11.27 10.91
C GLU A 593 -4.10 -11.38 11.98
N PRO A 594 -4.02 -10.62 13.09
CA PRO A 594 -5.00 -10.64 14.19
C PRO A 594 -6.41 -10.19 13.76
N ARG A 595 -6.52 -9.45 12.65
CA ARG A 595 -7.78 -8.90 12.13
C ARG A 595 -8.80 -9.99 11.76
N TYR A 596 -8.34 -11.20 11.42
CA TYR A 596 -9.24 -12.24 10.92
C TYR A 596 -10.22 -12.75 12.00
N ASP A 597 -9.74 -13.10 13.18
CA ASP A 597 -10.60 -13.71 14.23
C ASP A 597 -11.23 -12.67 15.18
N ARG A 598 -10.61 -11.49 15.36
CA ARG A 598 -11.10 -10.48 16.32
C ARG A 598 -12.11 -9.49 15.73
N LEU A 599 -12.11 -9.30 14.40
CA LEU A 599 -12.95 -8.29 13.73
C LEU A 599 -13.93 -8.89 12.69
N SER A 600 -13.70 -10.11 12.21
CA SER A 600 -14.61 -10.77 11.27
C SER A 600 -15.71 -11.54 11.99
N ASN A 601 -16.97 -11.35 11.58
CA ASN A 601 -18.08 -12.21 11.98
C ASN A 601 -18.10 -13.55 11.22
N GLU A 602 -17.15 -13.77 10.30
CA GLU A 602 -17.04 -14.93 9.44
C GLU A 602 -15.87 -15.82 9.88
N GLY A 603 -16.02 -16.55 10.99
CA GLY A 603 -14.98 -17.45 11.52
C GLY A 603 -14.50 -18.54 10.54
N ALA A 604 -13.38 -19.21 10.87
CA ALA A 604 -12.73 -20.25 10.04
C ALA A 604 -13.60 -21.49 9.76
N PHE A 605 -14.49 -21.85 10.69
CA PHE A 605 -15.46 -22.94 10.56
C PHE A 605 -16.82 -22.40 10.97
N SER A 606 -17.72 -22.13 10.01
CA SER A 606 -19.18 -21.80 10.06
C SER A 606 -19.86 -21.31 11.36
N GLY A 607 -19.13 -20.89 12.38
CA GLY A 607 -19.54 -20.62 13.72
C GLY A 607 -19.13 -19.21 14.06
N SER A 608 -20.09 -18.48 14.64
CA SER A 608 -19.83 -17.21 15.28
C SER A 608 -18.72 -17.41 16.32
N ILE A 609 -17.60 -16.73 16.16
CA ILE A 609 -16.65 -16.58 17.27
C ILE A 609 -17.44 -15.76 18.31
N ASN A 610 -17.68 -16.31 19.51
CA ASN A 610 -18.35 -15.56 20.58
C ASN A 610 -17.49 -14.34 20.93
N ARG A 611 -18.01 -13.13 20.68
CA ARG A 611 -17.30 -11.87 20.89
C ARG A 611 -17.65 -11.27 22.24
N GLU A 612 -16.65 -10.72 22.93
CA GLU A 612 -16.88 -9.54 23.77
C GLU A 612 -16.95 -8.32 22.84
N ASN A 613 -18.13 -7.72 22.69
CA ASN A 613 -18.35 -6.53 21.85
C ASN A 613 -18.15 -5.23 22.64
N SER A 614 -17.01 -5.06 23.32
CA SER A 614 -16.68 -3.81 24.00
C SER A 614 -15.86 -2.87 23.10
N ALA A 615 -15.99 -1.56 23.26
CA ALA A 615 -15.18 -0.58 22.51
C ALA A 615 -13.66 -0.77 22.75
N GLU A 616 -13.28 -1.24 23.93
CA GLU A 616 -11.89 -1.58 24.31
C GLU A 616 -11.36 -2.82 23.58
N SER A 617 -12.21 -3.84 23.35
CA SER A 617 -11.84 -5.02 22.56
C SER A 617 -11.55 -4.67 21.08
N ILE A 618 -12.29 -3.70 20.52
CA ILE A 618 -12.10 -3.23 19.14
C ILE A 618 -10.85 -2.35 19.04
N SER A 619 -10.65 -1.45 20.00
CA SER A 619 -9.45 -0.59 20.05
C SER A 619 -8.16 -1.42 20.22
N SER A 620 -8.17 -2.45 21.08
CA SER A 620 -7.04 -3.36 21.26
C SER A 620 -6.84 -4.31 20.07
N ALA A 621 -7.89 -4.75 19.38
CA ALA A 621 -7.75 -5.53 18.15
C ALA A 621 -7.16 -4.70 16.99
N LEU A 622 -7.41 -3.39 16.96
CA LEU A 622 -6.85 -2.46 15.97
C LEU A 622 -5.40 -2.05 16.27
N SER A 623 -4.91 -2.21 17.51
CA SER A 623 -3.53 -1.89 17.90
C SER A 623 -2.56 -3.08 17.84
N VAL A 624 -3.08 -4.31 17.68
CA VAL A 624 -2.27 -5.54 17.60
C VAL A 624 -1.97 -5.88 16.15
N SER A 625 -0.76 -6.35 15.88
CA SER A 625 -0.21 -6.51 14.53
C SER A 625 0.89 -7.56 14.52
N ILE A 626 1.10 -8.26 13.39
CA ILE A 626 2.19 -9.24 13.21
C ILE A 626 3.58 -8.59 13.04
N TRP A 627 3.65 -7.26 12.96
CA TRP A 627 4.87 -6.55 12.59
C TRP A 627 6.03 -6.64 13.60
N PRO A 628 5.82 -6.84 14.91
CA PRO A 628 6.92 -7.15 15.83
C PRO A 628 7.72 -8.37 15.35
N PHE A 629 7.06 -9.39 14.80
CA PHE A 629 7.71 -10.60 14.30
C PHE A 629 8.44 -10.37 12.98
N ARG A 630 7.92 -9.50 12.09
CA ARG A 630 8.63 -9.08 10.87
C ARG A 630 10.00 -8.48 11.17
N ARG A 631 10.12 -7.68 12.24
CA ARG A 631 11.41 -7.07 12.63
C ARG A 631 12.47 -8.09 13.06
N LEU A 632 12.03 -9.28 13.49
CA LEU A 632 12.89 -10.38 13.90
C LEU A 632 13.26 -11.27 12.70
N LEU A 633 12.31 -11.51 11.80
CA LEU A 633 12.49 -12.25 10.54
C LEU A 633 13.06 -11.32 9.47
N LYS A 634 14.36 -11.00 9.56
CA LYS A 634 15.02 -10.01 8.69
C LYS A 634 15.36 -10.58 7.31
N ASN A 635 15.87 -11.80 7.28
CA ASN A 635 16.36 -12.46 6.07
C ASN A 635 15.40 -13.56 5.60
N THR A 636 14.62 -14.14 6.50
CA THR A 636 13.62 -15.14 6.16
C THR A 636 12.38 -14.45 5.56
N PRO A 637 11.94 -14.82 4.34
CA PRO A 637 10.76 -14.23 3.74
C PRO A 637 9.52 -14.39 4.61
N LEU A 638 8.71 -13.33 4.72
CA LEU A 638 7.46 -13.35 5.49
C LEU A 638 6.24 -13.33 4.56
N ILE A 639 5.40 -14.37 4.67
CA ILE A 639 4.08 -14.40 4.03
C ILE A 639 3.03 -13.93 5.03
N GLY A 640 2.30 -12.87 4.70
CA GLY A 640 1.13 -12.43 5.47
C GLY A 640 -0.16 -13.05 4.96
N ALA A 641 -1.05 -13.47 5.87
CA ALA A 641 -2.41 -13.89 5.55
C ALA A 641 -3.44 -13.26 6.47
N GLY A 642 -4.71 -13.25 6.06
CA GLY A 642 -5.82 -12.86 6.93
C GLY A 642 -6.47 -11.54 6.53
N GLY A 643 -7.49 -11.62 5.67
CA GLY A 643 -8.36 -10.49 5.34
C GLY A 643 -7.79 -9.47 4.36
N TYR A 644 -6.65 -9.76 3.70
CA TYR A 644 -6.13 -8.89 2.64
C TYR A 644 -7.06 -8.80 1.43
N ASP A 645 -7.09 -7.60 0.87
CA ASP A 645 -7.54 -7.27 -0.48
C ASP A 645 -6.37 -6.69 -1.29
N ALA A 646 -6.61 -6.26 -2.53
CA ALA A 646 -5.56 -5.72 -3.39
C ALA A 646 -4.88 -4.48 -2.79
N GLU A 647 -5.63 -3.60 -2.12
CA GLU A 647 -5.12 -2.34 -1.57
C GLU A 647 -4.26 -2.61 -0.33
N SER A 648 -4.83 -3.29 0.66
CA SER A 648 -4.16 -3.60 1.92
C SER A 648 -2.92 -4.48 1.75
N ALA A 649 -2.92 -5.41 0.79
CA ALA A 649 -1.74 -6.21 0.50
C ALA A 649 -0.65 -5.41 -0.24
N ASN A 650 -1.02 -4.54 -1.19
CA ASN A 650 -0.05 -3.65 -1.83
C ASN A 650 0.61 -2.72 -0.81
N GLU A 651 -0.17 -2.14 0.10
CA GLU A 651 0.32 -1.30 1.19
C GLU A 651 1.28 -2.08 2.11
N ALA A 652 0.89 -3.28 2.56
CA ALA A 652 1.71 -4.10 3.44
C ALA A 652 3.06 -4.50 2.82
N ILE A 653 3.07 -4.81 1.52
CA ILE A 653 4.30 -5.11 0.78
C ILE A 653 5.14 -3.85 0.58
N ALA A 654 4.53 -2.72 0.18
CA ALA A 654 5.24 -1.47 -0.06
C ALA A 654 5.95 -0.95 1.20
N GLU A 655 5.35 -1.14 2.37
CA GLU A 655 5.89 -0.74 3.66
C GLU A 655 6.90 -1.76 4.23
N GLY A 656 7.16 -2.87 3.52
CA GLY A 656 8.08 -3.92 3.95
C GLY A 656 7.59 -4.76 5.12
N ARG A 657 6.28 -4.72 5.41
CA ARG A 657 5.66 -5.46 6.51
C ARG A 657 5.58 -6.94 6.25
N ILE A 658 5.37 -7.31 4.99
CA ILE A 658 5.36 -8.67 4.47
C ILE A 658 6.07 -8.68 3.12
N ASP A 659 6.59 -9.84 2.73
CA ASP A 659 7.20 -10.03 1.43
C ASP A 659 6.17 -10.54 0.41
N LEU A 660 5.23 -11.38 0.85
CA LEU A 660 4.20 -12.02 0.02
C LEU A 660 2.84 -11.98 0.74
N ALA A 661 1.75 -11.92 -0.02
CA ALA A 661 0.38 -11.93 0.53
C ALA A 661 -0.37 -13.20 0.12
N ALA A 662 -0.87 -13.94 1.11
CA ALA A 662 -1.62 -15.17 0.91
C ALA A 662 -3.14 -14.94 1.01
N PHE A 663 -3.85 -15.46 0.01
CA PHE A 663 -5.30 -15.32 -0.12
C PHE A 663 -5.96 -16.70 -0.02
N GLY A 664 -7.01 -16.80 0.81
CA GLY A 664 -7.78 -18.03 0.99
C GLY A 664 -9.14 -17.95 0.29
N ARG A 665 -10.16 -17.43 1.00
CA ARG A 665 -11.57 -17.45 0.58
C ARG A 665 -11.79 -17.05 -0.88
N TYR A 666 -11.19 -15.96 -1.35
CA TYR A 666 -11.40 -15.51 -2.72
C TYR A 666 -10.73 -16.39 -3.78
N PHE A 667 -9.67 -17.14 -3.46
CA PHE A 667 -9.13 -18.16 -4.36
C PHE A 667 -10.06 -19.36 -4.52
N THR A 668 -11.01 -19.60 -3.59
CA THR A 668 -11.99 -20.68 -3.77
C THR A 668 -12.86 -20.43 -4.99
N SER A 669 -13.31 -19.19 -5.21
CA SER A 669 -14.24 -18.80 -6.27
C SER A 669 -13.63 -18.03 -7.45
N ASN A 670 -12.36 -17.63 -7.36
CA ASN A 670 -11.65 -16.90 -8.41
C ASN A 670 -10.37 -17.66 -8.76
N PRO A 671 -10.41 -18.62 -9.70
CA PRO A 671 -9.22 -19.33 -10.13
C PRO A 671 -8.16 -18.39 -10.76
N ASP A 672 -8.60 -17.28 -11.33
CA ASP A 672 -7.81 -16.21 -11.92
C ASP A 672 -7.57 -15.02 -10.95
N LEU A 673 -7.58 -15.26 -9.63
CA LEU A 673 -7.49 -14.19 -8.62
C LEU A 673 -6.33 -13.21 -8.85
N PRO A 674 -5.07 -13.62 -9.16
CA PRO A 674 -3.98 -12.68 -9.38
C PRO A 674 -4.34 -11.64 -10.45
N GLU A 675 -4.82 -12.07 -11.61
CA GLU A 675 -5.23 -11.20 -12.72
C GLU A 675 -6.30 -10.20 -12.30
N ARG A 676 -7.27 -10.65 -11.49
CA ARG A 676 -8.32 -9.77 -10.98
C ARG A 676 -7.79 -8.72 -10.01
N LEU A 677 -6.91 -9.10 -9.09
CA LEU A 677 -6.30 -8.16 -8.16
C LEU A 677 -5.44 -7.12 -8.90
N PHE A 678 -4.70 -7.57 -9.91
CA PHE A 678 -3.80 -6.77 -10.74
C PHE A 678 -4.52 -5.71 -11.57
N ARG A 679 -5.68 -6.06 -12.11
CA ARG A 679 -6.49 -5.20 -12.98
C ARG A 679 -7.64 -4.50 -12.26
N GLY A 680 -7.79 -4.73 -10.95
CA GLY A 680 -8.93 -4.22 -10.18
C GLY A 680 -10.28 -4.75 -10.67
N LEU A 681 -10.33 -5.99 -11.14
CA LEU A 681 -11.55 -6.62 -11.66
C LEU A 681 -12.45 -7.13 -10.52
N PRO A 682 -13.78 -7.20 -10.73
CA PRO A 682 -14.69 -7.74 -9.74
C PRO A 682 -14.36 -9.19 -9.33
N LEU A 683 -14.37 -9.46 -8.04
CA LEU A 683 -14.20 -10.80 -7.49
C LEU A 683 -15.56 -11.51 -7.41
N SER A 684 -15.62 -12.74 -7.92
CA SER A 684 -16.75 -13.64 -7.74
C SER A 684 -16.87 -14.00 -6.27
N ARG A 685 -18.05 -13.77 -5.68
CA ARG A 685 -18.30 -14.07 -4.27
C ARG A 685 -18.20 -15.58 -4.03
N TYR A 686 -17.51 -15.97 -2.96
CA TYR A 686 -17.39 -17.36 -2.55
C TYR A 686 -18.68 -17.88 -1.94
N HIS A 687 -18.92 -19.19 -2.06
CA HIS A 687 -20.10 -19.87 -1.51
C HIS A 687 -19.69 -20.75 -0.31
N ARG A 688 -19.80 -20.20 0.92
CA ARG A 688 -19.32 -20.86 2.15
C ARG A 688 -19.83 -22.30 2.37
N PRO A 689 -21.11 -22.63 2.11
CA PRO A 689 -21.62 -24.00 2.26
C PRO A 689 -20.85 -25.06 1.46
N THR A 690 -20.13 -24.68 0.40
CA THR A 690 -19.36 -25.60 -0.45
C THR A 690 -17.88 -25.72 -0.08
N PHE A 691 -17.44 -25.06 0.98
CA PHE A 691 -16.03 -25.10 1.40
C PHE A 691 -15.62 -26.52 1.78
N TYR A 692 -16.46 -27.18 2.59
CA TYR A 692 -16.22 -28.47 3.23
C TYR A 692 -17.26 -29.51 2.73
N THR A 693 -17.16 -29.89 1.47
CA THR A 693 -18.06 -30.87 0.82
C THR A 693 -17.25 -31.81 -0.06
N SER A 694 -17.82 -32.99 -0.35
CA SER A 694 -17.17 -34.05 -1.14
C SER A 694 -17.27 -33.85 -2.66
N GLY A 695 -18.26 -33.07 -3.11
CA GLY A 695 -18.59 -32.87 -4.53
C GLY A 695 -17.81 -31.76 -5.25
N LEU A 696 -18.00 -31.66 -6.56
CA LEU A 696 -17.33 -30.66 -7.41
C LEU A 696 -17.93 -29.25 -7.31
N GLU A 697 -19.16 -29.12 -6.80
CA GLU A 697 -19.81 -27.83 -6.60
C GLU A 697 -18.99 -26.95 -5.65
N GLY A 698 -18.76 -25.69 -6.05
CA GLY A 698 -17.91 -24.75 -5.32
C GLY A 698 -16.42 -25.11 -5.26
N TYR A 699 -16.00 -26.13 -6.01
CA TYR A 699 -14.60 -26.55 -6.17
C TYR A 699 -14.08 -26.19 -7.55
N LEU A 700 -14.73 -26.72 -8.59
CA LEU A 700 -14.44 -26.49 -10.01
C LEU A 700 -15.61 -25.77 -10.68
N GLY A 701 -15.39 -25.29 -11.92
CA GLY A 701 -16.44 -24.65 -12.73
C GLY A 701 -16.68 -23.17 -12.40
N TRP A 702 -15.83 -22.56 -11.58
CA TRP A 702 -15.86 -21.11 -11.35
C TRP A 702 -15.45 -20.36 -12.62
N PRO A 703 -16.20 -19.32 -13.02
CA PRO A 703 -15.89 -18.58 -14.24
C PRO A 703 -14.57 -17.83 -14.08
N ARG A 704 -13.73 -17.91 -15.12
CA ARG A 704 -12.60 -17.01 -15.30
C ARG A 704 -13.07 -15.71 -15.95
N TRP A 705 -12.32 -14.64 -15.75
CA TRP A 705 -12.58 -13.39 -16.46
C TRP A 705 -12.32 -13.58 -17.96
N ASP A 706 -13.35 -13.41 -18.79
CA ASP A 706 -13.25 -13.47 -20.25
C ASP A 706 -13.30 -12.05 -20.84
N ASN A 707 -12.26 -11.68 -21.60
CA ASN A 707 -12.19 -10.40 -22.32
C ASN A 707 -13.12 -10.35 -23.55
N SER A 708 -13.73 -11.46 -23.98
CA SER A 708 -14.65 -11.53 -25.12
C SER A 708 -16.08 -11.04 -24.80
N LEU A 709 -16.43 -10.92 -23.52
CA LEU A 709 -17.73 -10.43 -23.05
C LEU A 709 -17.74 -8.90 -22.95
N THR A 710 -17.64 -8.21 -24.09
CA THR A 710 -17.73 -6.73 -24.20
C THR A 710 -19.17 -6.20 -24.11
N GLY A 711 -20.09 -6.92 -23.44
CA GLY A 711 -21.48 -6.51 -23.22
C GLY A 711 -21.76 -6.29 -21.73
N LYS A 712 -21.75 -5.04 -21.28
CA LYS A 712 -21.92 -4.67 -19.86
C LYS A 712 -23.28 -5.04 -19.23
N GLU A 713 -24.28 -5.47 -20.00
CA GLU A 713 -25.60 -5.81 -19.48
C GLU A 713 -25.80 -7.30 -19.15
N GLU A 714 -25.05 -8.23 -19.75
CA GLU A 714 -25.23 -9.66 -19.46
C GLU A 714 -24.38 -10.16 -18.28
N VAL A 715 -23.20 -9.57 -18.06
CA VAL A 715 -22.27 -10.00 -17.00
C VAL A 715 -22.86 -9.76 -15.61
N ALA A 716 -23.59 -8.66 -15.40
CA ALA A 716 -24.20 -8.35 -14.11
C ALA A 716 -25.29 -9.37 -13.69
N LYS A 717 -25.96 -10.03 -14.66
CA LYS A 717 -27.01 -11.02 -14.37
C LYS A 717 -26.47 -12.37 -13.88
N LEU A 718 -25.21 -12.70 -14.18
CA LEU A 718 -24.57 -13.96 -13.78
C LEU A 718 -24.00 -13.94 -12.35
N TYR A 719 -23.71 -12.76 -11.80
CA TYR A 719 -23.06 -12.60 -10.49
C TYR A 719 -23.96 -12.03 -9.40
N LEU A 720 -25.23 -11.71 -9.73
CA LEU A 720 -26.21 -11.11 -8.82
C LEU A 720 -27.52 -11.91 -8.76
N LYS A 721 -27.45 -13.24 -8.58
CA LYS A 721 -28.58 -13.97 -7.99
C LYS A 721 -28.24 -14.39 -6.55
N PRO A 722 -29.20 -14.23 -5.63
CA PRO A 722 -29.01 -14.45 -4.19
C PRO A 722 -28.61 -15.88 -3.84
#